data_AF-A0A7X8ME61-F1
#
_entry.id   AF-A0A7X8ME61-F1
#
_cell.length_a   1.000
_cell.length_b   1.000
_cell.length_c   1.000
_cell.angle_alpha   90.00
_cell.angle_beta   90.00
_cell.angle_gamma   90.00
#
_symmetry.space_group_name_H-M   'P 1'
#
loop_
_entity.id
_entity.type
_entity.pdbx_description
1 polymer ?
#
loop_
_entity_poly.entity_id
_entity_poly.type
_entity_poly.pdbx_seq_one_letter_code
_entity_poly.pdbx_strand_id
1 'polypeptide(L)'
;ITSNQTGTHGGYDYELWKDSGNTTMVLKDGGAFSCSWNNINNALFRKGKKYNETQTHQQLGNITMTYACDYRPNGNSYLSVYGWTVDPLVEYYIIESWGNWRPPGATSKGTITVDGSVYDIYETTRYNAPSIKGDTTFQQYWSVRREKKTSGTISVSQHFNEWERMGMKMGKMYEVALVVEGYQSSGSADVTSMSINVGNSGNPTPTPRPTPTRTPDNTKRNAFSTLEAEDFSDLGSSTIEIIGTGGGGSGIGYIENGDYVVYNNVDFGNGATSFKALAASGADTATNIQIRTGSPSGTLLGTLTVEPTGGWNEYVEHSCNINSVKGVANLYLVFSGAVNLDSFTFSSGGSNPTPTPTQRPTQNPDTGEKFLGQIIASNIPSNFAQYWNQVTPENSTKWGSVESSRDRMNWSQADMAYNYAKSNGFPFKFHTLVWGSQEPGWISGLSPSEQKAEVLEWMDAAATKYGDSEYVDVVNEPLHAKPSYRNAIGGDGSTGWDWVIWSFEEARKRFSGKLLINEYGIINDGNATNQYVQIINLLKERGLVDGIGIQCHCFNIDTLSVNVMKSNLDKLAATGLPIYVSELDITGDDNTQLQRYKEKFPVLWEYPAVKGVTLWGWVQGQTWKDNTHLITSSGAERPALKWLKEYLGNLPNPTPSTSPTPTPTRTPDNTQRDAYSILEAENFSDLNSSTIEIIGTGAGGEGIGYIESGDYVVYNNVDFGRDGALSFKALVASAAETTTNIQIRAGSPTGTLLGTLAVESTGDWDTYMEQTCDITNKVTGVKDLYLVFTGPVNLDWFTFLPIPPIGIYFGDLNDDKAVDSTDVTLIKRFLLKKVQLSEKALINADVNIDGSVDSTDLTLIKRYVLRKIDSFEDFH
;
A
#
# COMPACT_ATOMS: atom_id res chain seq x y z
N ILE A 1 -30.14 -16.12 -56.74
CA ILE A 1 -31.15 -15.21 -56.15
C ILE A 1 -30.95 -13.82 -56.78
N THR A 2 -32.00 -13.19 -57.30
CA THR A 2 -31.90 -11.90 -58.02
C THR A 2 -32.88 -10.83 -57.55
N SER A 3 -33.74 -11.14 -56.58
CA SER A 3 -34.73 -10.26 -55.96
C SER A 3 -34.69 -10.40 -54.44
N ASN A 4 -35.37 -9.49 -53.72
CA ASN A 4 -35.43 -9.53 -52.26
C ASN A 4 -35.90 -10.90 -51.77
N GLN A 5 -35.11 -11.54 -50.93
CA GLN A 5 -35.36 -12.88 -50.45
C GLN A 5 -34.59 -13.13 -49.16
N THR A 6 -35.25 -13.76 -48.19
CA THR A 6 -34.64 -14.28 -46.96
C THR A 6 -34.96 -15.76 -46.82
N GLY A 7 -34.11 -16.49 -46.11
CA GLY A 7 -34.32 -17.91 -45.78
C GLY A 7 -33.08 -18.53 -45.16
N THR A 8 -33.05 -19.86 -45.06
CA THR A 8 -31.92 -20.62 -44.53
C THR A 8 -31.23 -21.45 -45.60
N HIS A 9 -29.90 -21.51 -45.60
CA HIS A 9 -29.11 -22.34 -46.50
C HIS A 9 -27.77 -22.72 -45.87
N GLY A 10 -27.41 -24.02 -45.91
CA GLY A 10 -26.11 -24.47 -45.41
C GLY A 10 -25.90 -24.25 -43.91
N GLY A 11 -26.99 -24.20 -43.13
CA GLY A 11 -26.96 -23.93 -41.68
C GLY A 11 -26.92 -22.45 -41.29
N TYR A 12 -27.05 -21.53 -42.26
CA TYR A 12 -27.04 -20.08 -42.01
C TYR A 12 -28.29 -19.41 -42.60
N ASP A 13 -28.77 -18.38 -41.93
CA ASP A 13 -29.75 -17.44 -42.46
C ASP A 13 -29.10 -16.60 -43.55
N TYR A 14 -29.77 -16.42 -44.68
CA TYR A 14 -29.34 -15.50 -45.74
C TYR A 14 -30.39 -14.46 -45.99
N GLU A 15 -29.94 -13.31 -46.50
CA GLU A 15 -30.82 -12.27 -46.99
C GLU A 15 -30.15 -11.52 -48.15
N LEU A 16 -30.89 -11.41 -49.25
CA LEU A 16 -30.68 -10.37 -50.25
C LEU A 16 -31.76 -9.33 -50.04
N TRP A 17 -31.35 -8.09 -49.78
CA TRP A 17 -32.23 -6.93 -49.79
C TRP A 17 -31.69 -5.88 -50.75
N LYS A 18 -32.55 -5.26 -51.55
CA LYS A 18 -32.24 -4.13 -52.43
C LYS A 18 -33.48 -3.27 -52.66
N ASP A 19 -33.24 -2.01 -53.05
CA ASP A 19 -34.28 -1.11 -53.53
C ASP A 19 -34.43 -1.13 -55.07
N SER A 20 -33.33 -1.08 -55.80
CA SER A 20 -33.27 -0.81 -57.24
C SER A 20 -31.98 -1.38 -57.86
N GLY A 21 -31.87 -1.37 -59.19
CA GLY A 21 -30.73 -1.92 -59.93
C GLY A 21 -30.74 -3.46 -60.05
N ASN A 22 -29.64 -4.03 -60.55
CA ASN A 22 -29.52 -5.47 -60.80
C ASN A 22 -28.57 -6.12 -59.80
N THR A 23 -28.98 -7.25 -59.25
CA THR A 23 -28.19 -8.01 -58.26
C THR A 23 -28.28 -9.50 -58.54
N THR A 24 -27.20 -10.22 -58.26
CA THR A 24 -27.20 -11.69 -58.17
C THR A 24 -26.50 -12.09 -56.89
N MET A 25 -27.12 -13.00 -56.13
CA MET A 25 -26.51 -13.72 -55.01
C MET A 25 -26.56 -15.21 -55.31
N VAL A 26 -25.42 -15.89 -55.20
CA VAL A 26 -25.30 -17.33 -55.34
C VAL A 26 -24.90 -17.89 -53.98
N LEU A 27 -25.79 -18.67 -53.38
CA LEU A 27 -25.51 -19.34 -52.11
C LEU A 27 -24.58 -20.52 -52.37
N LYS A 28 -23.53 -20.63 -51.57
CA LYS A 28 -22.59 -21.74 -51.57
C LYS A 28 -22.73 -22.53 -50.26
N ASP A 29 -21.97 -23.60 -50.12
CA ASP A 29 -21.94 -24.44 -48.92
C ASP A 29 -21.54 -23.66 -47.67
N GLY A 30 -22.06 -24.07 -46.51
CA GLY A 30 -21.83 -23.38 -45.24
C GLY A 30 -22.26 -21.91 -45.28
N GLY A 31 -21.43 -21.02 -44.74
CA GLY A 31 -21.65 -19.57 -44.75
C GLY A 31 -21.21 -18.86 -46.03
N ALA A 32 -20.61 -19.56 -47.00
CA ALA A 32 -20.10 -18.93 -48.22
C ALA A 32 -21.23 -18.48 -49.17
N PHE A 33 -20.95 -17.43 -49.94
CA PHE A 33 -21.79 -16.95 -51.04
C PHE A 33 -20.96 -16.06 -51.97
N SER A 34 -21.38 -15.94 -53.23
CA SER A 34 -20.90 -14.86 -54.10
C SER A 34 -22.03 -13.91 -54.45
N CYS A 35 -21.68 -12.66 -54.71
CA CYS A 35 -22.62 -11.66 -55.17
C CYS A 35 -22.02 -10.78 -56.27
N SER A 36 -22.91 -10.28 -57.12
CA SER A 36 -22.63 -9.20 -58.06
C SER A 36 -23.76 -8.20 -58.03
N TRP A 37 -23.42 -6.93 -58.18
CA TRP A 37 -24.37 -5.84 -58.26
C TRP A 37 -23.95 -4.88 -59.36
N ASN A 38 -24.93 -4.30 -60.02
CA ASN A 38 -24.69 -3.33 -61.08
C ASN A 38 -25.74 -2.23 -61.04
N ASN A 39 -25.28 -0.97 -60.96
CA ASN A 39 -26.10 0.24 -60.97
C ASN A 39 -27.25 0.17 -59.96
N ILE A 40 -26.93 -0.15 -58.72
CA ILE A 40 -27.88 -0.20 -57.59
C ILE A 40 -27.86 1.13 -56.82
N ASN A 41 -28.95 1.47 -56.14
CA ASN A 41 -28.93 2.55 -55.13
C ASN A 41 -28.52 2.00 -53.76
N ASN A 42 -29.20 0.98 -53.23
CA ASN A 42 -28.70 0.22 -52.07
C ASN A 42 -28.98 -1.29 -52.23
N ALA A 43 -28.02 -2.12 -51.85
CA ALA A 43 -28.16 -3.57 -51.81
C ALA A 43 -27.29 -4.18 -50.71
N LEU A 44 -27.89 -5.07 -49.90
CA LEU A 44 -27.23 -5.83 -48.85
C LEU A 44 -27.30 -7.32 -49.19
N PHE A 45 -26.15 -7.95 -49.28
CA PHE A 45 -25.99 -9.39 -49.47
C PHE A 45 -25.40 -9.97 -48.19
N ARG A 46 -26.14 -10.80 -47.46
CA ARG A 46 -25.64 -11.30 -46.18
C ARG A 46 -26.01 -12.73 -45.88
N LYS A 47 -25.15 -13.37 -45.09
CA LYS A 47 -25.36 -14.70 -44.55
C LYS A 47 -24.85 -14.72 -43.11
N GLY A 48 -25.59 -15.36 -42.21
CA GLY A 48 -25.32 -15.28 -40.78
C GLY A 48 -26.30 -16.06 -39.92
N LYS A 49 -26.57 -15.57 -38.71
CA LYS A 49 -27.56 -16.13 -37.78
C LYS A 49 -28.53 -15.05 -37.34
N LYS A 50 -29.82 -15.35 -37.39
CA LYS A 50 -30.89 -14.57 -36.75
C LYS A 50 -31.28 -15.21 -35.42
N TYR A 51 -31.69 -14.37 -34.48
CA TYR A 51 -32.07 -14.74 -33.12
C TYR A 51 -33.49 -14.27 -32.82
N ASN A 52 -34.07 -14.81 -31.75
CA ASN A 52 -35.46 -14.59 -31.38
C ASN A 52 -35.70 -13.36 -30.50
N GLU A 53 -34.72 -12.45 -30.39
CA GLU A 53 -34.83 -11.21 -29.60
C GLU A 53 -35.02 -11.43 -28.09
N THR A 54 -34.69 -12.62 -27.56
CA THR A 54 -34.84 -12.90 -26.11
C THR A 54 -33.55 -12.79 -25.32
N GLN A 55 -32.41 -12.96 -25.99
CA GLN A 55 -31.09 -13.04 -25.36
C GLN A 55 -30.23 -11.84 -25.75
N THR A 56 -29.49 -11.27 -24.80
CA THR A 56 -28.39 -10.34 -25.09
C THR A 56 -27.22 -11.09 -25.72
N HIS A 57 -26.23 -10.36 -26.27
CA HIS A 57 -25.06 -11.02 -26.86
C HIS A 57 -24.26 -11.82 -25.82
N GLN A 58 -24.22 -11.37 -24.56
CA GLN A 58 -23.62 -12.10 -23.45
C GLN A 58 -24.35 -13.44 -23.20
N GLN A 59 -25.69 -13.44 -23.25
CA GLN A 59 -26.50 -14.64 -23.05
C GLN A 59 -26.43 -15.64 -24.23
N LEU A 60 -26.00 -15.21 -25.41
CA LEU A 60 -25.71 -16.10 -26.54
C LEU A 60 -24.32 -16.74 -26.45
N GLY A 61 -23.45 -16.23 -25.58
CA GLY A 61 -22.05 -16.64 -25.47
C GLY A 61 -21.14 -15.95 -26.50
N ASN A 62 -19.85 -16.31 -26.50
CA ASN A 62 -18.86 -15.69 -27.38
C ASN A 62 -19.19 -15.88 -28.86
N ILE A 63 -19.16 -14.79 -29.62
CA ILE A 63 -19.44 -14.75 -31.05
C ILE A 63 -18.14 -14.42 -31.78
N THR A 64 -17.69 -15.34 -32.62
CA THR A 64 -16.55 -15.12 -33.52
C THR A 64 -16.96 -15.44 -34.95
N MET A 65 -16.37 -14.71 -35.90
CA MET A 65 -16.59 -14.94 -37.31
C MET A 65 -15.26 -15.09 -38.03
N THR A 66 -15.06 -16.20 -38.73
CA THR A 66 -13.94 -16.36 -39.65
C THR A 66 -14.45 -16.25 -41.08
N TYR A 67 -13.77 -15.48 -41.91
CA TYR A 67 -14.19 -15.23 -43.28
C TYR A 67 -13.01 -15.08 -44.24
N ALA A 68 -13.26 -15.30 -45.52
CA ALA A 68 -12.38 -14.89 -46.61
C ALA A 68 -13.22 -14.44 -47.80
N CYS A 69 -12.82 -13.32 -48.41
CA CYS A 69 -13.55 -12.70 -49.49
C CYS A 69 -12.61 -12.15 -50.57
N ASP A 70 -12.86 -12.51 -51.82
CA ASP A 70 -12.36 -11.76 -52.98
C ASP A 70 -13.32 -10.59 -53.22
N TYR A 71 -12.96 -9.43 -52.66
CA TYR A 71 -13.84 -8.26 -52.59
C TYR A 71 -13.45 -7.20 -53.62
N ARG A 72 -14.29 -7.02 -54.65
CA ARG A 72 -14.03 -6.14 -55.81
C ARG A 72 -15.14 -5.10 -56.01
N PRO A 73 -15.27 -4.13 -55.08
CA PRO A 73 -16.24 -3.06 -55.23
C PRO A 73 -15.78 -2.06 -56.31
N ASN A 74 -16.75 -1.48 -57.03
CA ASN A 74 -16.57 -0.34 -57.92
C ASN A 74 -17.54 0.79 -57.52
N GLY A 75 -17.10 1.61 -56.56
CA GLY A 75 -17.90 2.66 -55.93
C GLY A 75 -17.97 2.47 -54.42
N ASN A 76 -18.99 3.03 -53.77
CA ASN A 76 -19.17 2.90 -52.32
C ASN A 76 -19.75 1.52 -51.97
N SER A 77 -19.13 0.84 -51.02
CA SER A 77 -19.47 -0.52 -50.62
C SER A 77 -18.75 -0.88 -49.32
N TYR A 78 -19.33 -1.76 -48.49
CA TYR A 78 -18.74 -2.24 -47.24
C TYR A 78 -18.65 -3.77 -47.22
N LEU A 79 -17.58 -4.28 -46.61
CA LEU A 79 -17.43 -5.66 -46.18
C LEU A 79 -17.34 -5.67 -44.66
N SER A 80 -18.31 -6.28 -44.00
CA SER A 80 -18.54 -6.04 -42.57
C SER A 80 -19.26 -7.19 -41.86
N VAL A 81 -19.07 -7.30 -40.55
CA VAL A 81 -20.11 -7.90 -39.70
C VAL A 81 -21.21 -6.88 -39.48
N TYR A 82 -22.44 -7.28 -39.70
CA TYR A 82 -23.64 -6.46 -39.59
C TYR A 82 -24.70 -7.16 -38.75
N GLY A 83 -25.54 -6.36 -38.09
CA GLY A 83 -26.66 -6.90 -37.35
C GLY A 83 -27.49 -5.85 -36.65
N TRP A 84 -28.44 -6.36 -35.86
CA TRP A 84 -29.35 -5.55 -35.07
C TRP A 84 -29.48 -6.08 -33.65
N THR A 85 -29.75 -5.15 -32.74
CA THR A 85 -30.34 -5.44 -31.43
C THR A 85 -31.66 -4.72 -31.25
N VAL A 86 -32.47 -5.20 -30.31
CA VAL A 86 -33.73 -4.57 -29.89
C VAL A 86 -33.71 -4.29 -28.39
N ASP A 87 -34.41 -3.25 -27.95
CA ASP A 87 -34.46 -2.81 -26.55
C ASP A 87 -33.06 -2.57 -25.89
N PRO A 88 -32.25 -1.61 -26.38
CA PRO A 88 -32.57 -0.60 -27.39
C PRO A 88 -32.45 -1.09 -28.85
N LEU A 89 -33.19 -0.45 -29.76
CA LEU A 89 -33.05 -0.69 -31.20
C LEU A 89 -31.73 -0.07 -31.68
N VAL A 90 -30.81 -0.92 -32.12
CA VAL A 90 -29.49 -0.50 -32.61
C VAL A 90 -29.14 -1.32 -33.84
N GLU A 91 -28.75 -0.64 -34.91
CA GLU A 91 -28.07 -1.24 -36.06
C GLU A 91 -26.56 -1.13 -35.85
N TYR A 92 -25.79 -2.15 -36.19
CA TYR A 92 -24.35 -2.08 -35.95
C TYR A 92 -23.51 -2.66 -37.08
N TYR A 93 -22.27 -2.17 -37.13
CA TYR A 93 -21.28 -2.53 -38.14
C TYR A 93 -19.88 -2.70 -37.52
N ILE A 94 -19.22 -3.82 -37.86
CA ILE A 94 -17.77 -4.00 -37.67
C ILE A 94 -17.16 -4.08 -39.06
N ILE A 95 -16.61 -2.96 -39.54
CA ILE A 95 -16.18 -2.76 -40.93
C ILE A 95 -14.75 -3.24 -41.10
N GLU A 96 -14.57 -4.28 -41.92
CA GLU A 96 -13.27 -4.86 -42.26
C GLU A 96 -12.64 -4.20 -43.51
N SER A 97 -13.47 -3.89 -44.50
CA SER A 97 -13.03 -3.20 -45.73
C SER A 97 -14.16 -2.40 -46.35
N TRP A 98 -13.80 -1.54 -47.29
CA TRP A 98 -14.71 -0.63 -47.97
C TRP A 98 -14.27 -0.35 -49.41
N GLY A 99 -15.16 0.23 -50.20
CA GLY A 99 -14.90 0.69 -51.56
C GLY A 99 -14.13 2.01 -51.58
N ASN A 100 -14.67 3.02 -52.25
CA ASN A 100 -14.02 4.33 -52.41
C ASN A 100 -14.21 5.29 -51.21
N TRP A 101 -15.02 4.94 -50.21
CA TRP A 101 -15.28 5.78 -49.04
C TRP A 101 -15.19 4.97 -47.74
N ARG A 102 -14.50 5.52 -46.73
CA ARG A 102 -14.39 4.92 -45.40
C ARG A 102 -15.53 5.45 -44.50
N PRO A 103 -16.45 4.61 -44.03
CA PRO A 103 -17.54 5.03 -43.16
C PRO A 103 -17.06 5.41 -41.75
N PRO A 104 -17.90 6.06 -40.91
CA PRO A 104 -19.23 6.60 -41.23
C PRO A 104 -19.23 8.12 -41.47
N GLY A 105 -18.07 8.79 -41.42
CA GLY A 105 -17.98 10.26 -41.55
C GLY A 105 -18.35 11.03 -40.27
N ALA A 106 -18.30 10.37 -39.11
CA ALA A 106 -18.54 10.97 -37.79
C ALA A 106 -17.23 11.16 -37.01
N THR A 107 -17.29 11.88 -35.89
CA THR A 107 -16.17 11.98 -34.94
C THR A 107 -16.02 10.68 -34.16
N SER A 108 -14.79 10.18 -34.06
CA SER A 108 -14.51 8.95 -33.30
C SER A 108 -14.76 9.17 -31.80
N LYS A 109 -15.38 8.18 -31.15
CA LYS A 109 -15.56 8.09 -29.70
C LYS A 109 -14.39 7.42 -28.98
N GLY A 110 -13.53 6.73 -29.73
CA GLY A 110 -12.40 5.98 -29.17
C GLY A 110 -11.93 4.91 -30.13
N THR A 111 -11.16 3.95 -29.62
CA THR A 111 -10.59 2.86 -30.44
C THR A 111 -10.60 1.54 -29.68
N ILE A 112 -10.66 0.44 -30.43
CA ILE A 112 -10.36 -0.92 -29.94
C ILE A 112 -9.20 -1.50 -30.74
N THR A 113 -8.29 -2.21 -30.05
CA THR A 113 -7.24 -3.00 -30.69
C THR A 113 -7.57 -4.48 -30.53
N VAL A 114 -7.92 -5.15 -31.62
CA VAL A 114 -8.34 -6.57 -31.62
C VAL A 114 -8.09 -7.17 -33.01
N ASP A 115 -7.94 -8.50 -33.10
CA ASP A 115 -7.72 -9.23 -34.36
C ASP A 115 -6.52 -8.71 -35.20
N GLY A 116 -5.51 -8.20 -34.49
CA GLY A 116 -4.29 -7.64 -35.07
C GLY A 116 -4.49 -6.29 -35.76
N SER A 117 -5.50 -5.50 -35.39
CA SER A 117 -5.72 -4.16 -35.95
C SER A 117 -6.34 -3.19 -34.96
N VAL A 118 -6.31 -1.91 -35.32
CA VAL A 118 -7.00 -0.84 -34.62
C VAL A 118 -8.26 -0.48 -35.40
N TYR A 119 -9.39 -0.43 -34.69
CA TYR A 119 -10.67 0.06 -35.19
C TYR A 119 -11.01 1.36 -34.49
N ASP A 120 -11.42 2.37 -35.25
CA ASP A 120 -12.01 3.58 -34.69
C ASP A 120 -13.49 3.32 -34.41
N ILE A 121 -13.98 3.75 -33.25
CA ILE A 121 -15.35 3.51 -32.79
C ILE A 121 -16.19 4.76 -33.00
N TYR A 122 -17.40 4.60 -33.54
CA TYR A 122 -18.32 5.71 -33.78
C TYR A 122 -19.73 5.35 -33.33
N GLU A 123 -20.50 6.39 -33.01
CA GLU A 123 -21.93 6.32 -32.77
C GLU A 123 -22.61 7.40 -33.60
N THR A 124 -23.62 7.01 -34.38
CA THR A 124 -24.45 7.94 -35.17
C THR A 124 -25.92 7.69 -34.93
N THR A 125 -26.77 8.67 -35.22
CA THR A 125 -28.22 8.53 -35.13
C THR A 125 -28.84 8.51 -36.52
N ARG A 126 -29.72 7.55 -36.78
CA ARG A 126 -30.59 7.52 -37.97
C ARG A 126 -31.95 8.05 -37.58
N TYR A 127 -32.41 9.10 -38.25
CA TYR A 127 -33.70 9.73 -37.97
C TYR A 127 -34.74 9.25 -38.98
N ASN A 128 -35.85 8.69 -38.49
CA ASN A 128 -36.98 8.21 -39.28
C ASN A 128 -36.55 7.39 -40.51
N ALA A 129 -35.72 6.38 -40.28
CA ALA A 129 -35.15 5.54 -41.33
C ALA A 129 -35.74 4.11 -41.25
N PRO A 130 -35.71 3.35 -42.36
CA PRO A 130 -36.13 1.95 -42.36
C PRO A 130 -35.32 1.11 -41.36
N SER A 131 -36.00 0.21 -40.64
CA SER A 131 -35.40 -0.72 -39.68
C SER A 131 -36.18 -2.04 -39.62
N ILE A 132 -35.67 -3.00 -38.83
CA ILE A 132 -36.38 -4.25 -38.51
C ILE A 132 -37.68 -4.05 -37.71
N LYS A 133 -37.94 -2.83 -37.20
CA LYS A 133 -39.19 -2.44 -36.51
C LYS A 133 -39.98 -1.37 -37.30
N GLY A 134 -39.77 -1.28 -38.61
CA GLY A 134 -40.35 -0.24 -39.47
C GLY A 134 -39.59 1.09 -39.40
N ASP A 135 -40.14 2.13 -40.00
CA ASP A 135 -39.49 3.44 -40.04
C ASP A 135 -39.48 4.08 -38.65
N THR A 136 -38.28 4.29 -38.09
CA THR A 136 -38.10 4.83 -36.74
C THR A 136 -36.74 5.53 -36.59
N THR A 137 -36.51 6.13 -35.42
CA THR A 137 -35.22 6.73 -35.05
C THR A 137 -34.45 5.78 -34.14
N PHE A 138 -33.21 5.47 -34.50
CA PHE A 138 -32.37 4.50 -33.80
C PHE A 138 -30.88 4.88 -33.89
N GLN A 139 -30.07 4.30 -33.00
CA GLN A 139 -28.62 4.47 -33.01
C GLN A 139 -27.96 3.48 -33.97
N GLN A 140 -26.83 3.90 -34.54
CA GLN A 140 -25.91 3.06 -35.27
C GLN A 140 -24.56 3.01 -34.57
N TYR A 141 -24.05 1.80 -34.31
CA TYR A 141 -22.74 1.58 -33.69
C TYR A 141 -21.74 1.05 -34.71
N TRP A 142 -20.53 1.57 -34.67
CA TRP A 142 -19.51 1.29 -35.67
C TRP A 142 -18.17 0.98 -35.02
N SER A 143 -17.52 -0.08 -35.48
CA SER A 143 -16.07 -0.25 -35.38
C SER A 143 -15.52 -0.28 -36.80
N VAL A 144 -14.66 0.67 -37.16
CA VAL A 144 -14.12 0.76 -38.53
C VAL A 144 -12.62 0.56 -38.51
N ARG A 145 -12.15 -0.49 -39.18
CA ARG A 145 -10.71 -0.79 -39.26
C ARG A 145 -9.96 0.39 -39.87
N ARG A 146 -8.75 0.67 -39.40
CA ARG A 146 -7.90 1.70 -40.03
C ARG A 146 -7.31 1.25 -41.36
N GLU A 147 -7.10 -0.05 -41.50
CA GLU A 147 -6.55 -0.68 -42.70
C GLU A 147 -7.53 -1.71 -43.25
N LYS A 148 -7.71 -1.74 -44.58
CA LYS A 148 -8.63 -2.69 -45.22
C LYS A 148 -8.15 -4.13 -45.04
N LYS A 149 -9.07 -5.04 -44.71
CA LYS A 149 -8.87 -6.49 -44.66
C LYS A 149 -10.01 -7.20 -45.38
N THR A 150 -9.73 -8.30 -46.05
CA THR A 150 -10.77 -9.09 -46.74
C THR A 150 -10.76 -10.56 -46.36
N SER A 151 -10.02 -10.93 -45.32
CA SER A 151 -10.05 -12.28 -44.73
C SER A 151 -9.49 -12.27 -43.31
N GLY A 152 -9.87 -13.25 -42.50
CA GLY A 152 -9.37 -13.45 -41.14
C GLY A 152 -10.48 -13.81 -40.16
N THR A 153 -10.18 -13.66 -38.87
CA THR A 153 -11.16 -13.79 -37.79
C THR A 153 -11.53 -12.41 -37.27
N ILE A 154 -12.81 -12.25 -36.93
CA ILE A 154 -13.42 -11.08 -36.32
C ILE A 154 -13.99 -11.53 -34.98
N SER A 155 -13.47 -10.95 -33.90
CA SER A 155 -13.89 -11.20 -32.52
C SER A 155 -15.12 -10.35 -32.19
N VAL A 156 -16.28 -10.72 -32.74
CA VAL A 156 -17.52 -9.91 -32.71
C VAL A 156 -17.90 -9.50 -31.27
N SER A 157 -17.85 -10.42 -30.31
CA SER A 157 -18.17 -10.09 -28.90
C SER A 157 -17.22 -9.07 -28.27
N GLN A 158 -15.95 -8.99 -28.69
CA GLN A 158 -15.01 -7.99 -28.17
C GLN A 158 -15.39 -6.57 -28.59
N HIS A 159 -15.88 -6.40 -29.82
CA HIS A 159 -16.41 -5.12 -30.29
C HIS A 159 -17.67 -4.71 -29.51
N PHE A 160 -18.57 -5.66 -29.27
CA PHE A 160 -19.79 -5.40 -28.49
C PHE A 160 -19.48 -4.98 -27.06
N ASN A 161 -18.57 -5.69 -26.39
CA ASN A 161 -18.11 -5.35 -25.04
C ASN A 161 -17.52 -3.93 -24.99
N GLU A 162 -16.68 -3.57 -25.96
CA GLU A 162 -16.06 -2.25 -25.98
C GLU A 162 -17.08 -1.13 -26.24
N TRP A 163 -18.07 -1.35 -27.11
CA TRP A 163 -19.15 -0.39 -27.31
C TRP A 163 -19.91 -0.15 -26.00
N GLU A 164 -20.28 -1.21 -25.28
CA GLU A 164 -20.97 -1.09 -23.99
C GLU A 164 -20.11 -0.38 -22.94
N ARG A 165 -18.79 -0.65 -22.91
CA ARG A 165 -17.82 0.06 -22.06
C ARG A 165 -17.78 1.57 -22.35
N MET A 166 -17.96 1.97 -23.60
CA MET A 166 -18.07 3.37 -24.03
C MET A 166 -19.48 3.98 -23.86
N GLY A 167 -20.38 3.29 -23.15
CA GLY A 167 -21.75 3.73 -22.91
C GLY A 167 -22.69 3.54 -24.11
N MET A 168 -22.27 2.82 -25.14
CA MET A 168 -23.08 2.50 -26.33
C MET A 168 -23.85 1.20 -26.04
N LYS A 169 -24.94 1.32 -25.30
CA LYS A 169 -25.73 0.20 -24.77
C LYS A 169 -26.29 -0.69 -25.89
N MET A 170 -25.98 -1.98 -25.87
CA MET A 170 -26.58 -2.97 -26.77
C MET A 170 -27.86 -3.58 -26.18
N GLY A 171 -28.76 -4.01 -27.07
CA GLY A 171 -30.00 -4.68 -26.72
C GLY A 171 -29.93 -6.20 -26.85
N LYS A 172 -31.11 -6.83 -26.90
CA LYS A 172 -31.26 -8.26 -27.22
C LYS A 172 -30.99 -8.50 -28.69
N MET A 173 -30.27 -9.58 -29.00
CA MET A 173 -29.77 -9.85 -30.34
C MET A 173 -30.89 -10.25 -31.29
N TYR A 174 -30.84 -9.66 -32.48
CA TYR A 174 -31.71 -10.02 -33.60
C TYR A 174 -30.94 -10.72 -34.72
N GLU A 175 -29.74 -10.26 -35.07
CA GLU A 175 -28.99 -10.81 -36.21
C GLU A 175 -27.49 -10.57 -36.04
N VAL A 176 -26.65 -11.54 -36.43
CA VAL A 176 -25.21 -11.35 -36.68
C VAL A 176 -24.89 -12.00 -38.02
N ALA A 177 -24.42 -11.23 -39.00
CA ALA A 177 -24.15 -11.73 -40.35
C ALA A 177 -22.92 -11.07 -40.98
N LEU A 178 -22.22 -11.80 -41.85
CA LEU A 178 -21.27 -11.16 -42.76
C LEU A 178 -22.08 -10.53 -43.89
N VAL A 179 -21.87 -9.24 -44.12
CA VAL A 179 -22.52 -8.47 -45.17
C VAL A 179 -21.52 -7.95 -46.20
N VAL A 180 -21.94 -8.01 -47.46
CA VAL A 180 -21.44 -7.15 -48.52
C VAL A 180 -22.55 -6.15 -48.83
N GLU A 181 -22.31 -4.88 -48.54
CA GLU A 181 -23.27 -3.80 -48.81
C GLU A 181 -22.74 -2.94 -49.96
N GLY A 182 -23.59 -2.61 -50.93
CA GLY A 182 -23.29 -1.66 -51.99
C GLY A 182 -24.19 -0.44 -51.87
N TYR A 183 -23.64 0.75 -52.03
CA TYR A 183 -24.41 2.00 -52.09
C TYR A 183 -24.00 2.82 -53.33
N GLN A 184 -24.97 3.10 -54.20
CA GLN A 184 -24.77 3.87 -55.44
C GLN A 184 -23.57 3.39 -56.26
N SER A 185 -23.45 2.07 -56.42
CA SER A 185 -22.24 1.44 -56.94
C SER A 185 -22.51 0.22 -57.80
N SER A 186 -21.44 -0.35 -58.33
CA SER A 186 -21.39 -1.67 -58.96
C SER A 186 -20.26 -2.48 -58.31
N GLY A 187 -20.23 -3.78 -58.52
CA GLY A 187 -19.13 -4.60 -58.02
C GLY A 187 -19.47 -6.08 -57.93
N SER A 188 -18.50 -6.83 -57.42
CA SER A 188 -18.67 -8.23 -57.11
C SER A 188 -17.87 -8.60 -55.87
N ALA A 189 -18.38 -9.57 -55.13
CA ALA A 189 -17.65 -10.18 -54.03
C ALA A 189 -17.83 -11.69 -54.09
N ASP A 190 -16.76 -12.42 -53.82
CA ASP A 190 -16.83 -13.86 -53.58
C ASP A 190 -16.38 -14.15 -52.15
N VAL A 191 -17.34 -14.35 -51.25
CA VAL A 191 -17.08 -14.84 -49.88
C VAL A 191 -16.81 -16.34 -50.00
N THR A 192 -15.54 -16.69 -50.14
CA THR A 192 -15.08 -18.06 -50.38
C THR A 192 -15.20 -18.92 -49.11
N SER A 193 -15.12 -18.31 -47.93
CA SER A 193 -15.42 -18.96 -46.66
C SER A 193 -16.09 -17.98 -45.70
N MET A 194 -17.04 -18.47 -44.93
CA MET A 194 -17.58 -17.78 -43.76
C MET A 194 -18.11 -18.80 -42.76
N SER A 195 -17.73 -18.65 -41.50
CA SER A 195 -18.28 -19.40 -40.38
C SER A 195 -18.54 -18.48 -39.20
N ILE A 196 -19.71 -18.59 -38.58
CA ILE A 196 -20.02 -17.93 -37.30
C ILE A 196 -20.09 -19.00 -36.22
N ASN A 197 -19.17 -18.88 -35.27
CA ASN A 197 -19.17 -19.70 -34.07
C ASN A 197 -19.83 -18.90 -32.95
N VAL A 198 -20.87 -19.50 -32.36
CA VAL A 198 -21.65 -18.95 -31.26
C VAL A 198 -21.71 -20.05 -30.23
N GLY A 199 -21.08 -19.82 -29.08
CA GLY A 199 -21.08 -20.79 -27.97
C GLY A 199 -20.19 -22.03 -28.14
N ASN A 200 -19.18 -22.03 -29.04
CA ASN A 200 -18.01 -22.94 -28.99
C ASN A 200 -17.00 -22.69 -30.14
N SER A 201 -15.69 -22.72 -29.90
CA SER A 201 -14.63 -22.77 -30.95
C SER A 201 -13.96 -24.14 -30.95
N GLY A 202 -14.07 -24.90 -32.03
CA GLY A 202 -13.48 -26.25 -32.17
C GLY A 202 -12.19 -26.31 -33.01
N ASN A 203 -11.35 -27.32 -32.72
CA ASN A 203 -10.60 -28.14 -33.69
C ASN A 203 -10.32 -29.56 -33.08
N PRO A 204 -9.93 -30.60 -33.85
CA PRO A 204 -10.77 -31.78 -34.15
C PRO A 204 -10.49 -33.08 -33.35
N THR A 205 -11.50 -33.96 -33.33
CA THR A 205 -11.68 -35.28 -32.67
C THR A 205 -10.52 -36.31 -32.73
N PRO A 206 -10.47 -37.24 -31.74
CA PRO A 206 -10.48 -38.68 -32.06
C PRO A 206 -11.70 -39.41 -31.44
N THR A 207 -12.62 -39.82 -32.30
CA THR A 207 -13.69 -40.85 -32.15
C THR A 207 -14.66 -40.84 -30.94
N PRO A 208 -15.93 -41.21 -31.15
CA PRO A 208 -17.00 -41.05 -30.16
C PRO A 208 -16.83 -42.06 -29.01
N ARG A 209 -16.73 -41.55 -27.77
CA ARG A 209 -16.91 -42.34 -26.55
C ARG A 209 -18.14 -41.79 -25.81
N PRO A 210 -19.06 -42.67 -25.35
CA PRO A 210 -20.38 -42.24 -24.93
C PRO A 210 -20.32 -41.43 -23.65
N THR A 211 -21.27 -40.51 -23.51
CA THR A 211 -21.60 -39.77 -22.30
C THR A 211 -21.44 -40.64 -21.06
N PRO A 212 -20.49 -40.36 -20.15
CA PRO A 212 -20.58 -40.87 -18.81
C PRO A 212 -21.48 -39.91 -18.05
N THR A 213 -22.69 -40.35 -17.74
CA THR A 213 -23.23 -40.10 -16.40
C THR A 213 -22.12 -40.48 -15.42
N ARG A 214 -21.38 -39.49 -14.92
CA ARG A 214 -20.26 -39.75 -14.00
C ARG A 214 -20.85 -40.13 -12.66
N THR A 215 -20.73 -41.40 -12.30
CA THR A 215 -20.95 -41.86 -10.93
C THR A 215 -20.06 -41.05 -9.98
N PRO A 216 -20.51 -40.66 -8.77
CA PRO A 216 -19.70 -39.93 -7.81
C PRO A 216 -18.37 -40.66 -7.59
N ASP A 217 -17.28 -40.03 -8.01
CA ASP A 217 -15.94 -40.53 -7.75
C ASP A 217 -15.66 -40.33 -6.25
N ASN A 218 -15.70 -41.44 -5.52
CA ASN A 218 -15.42 -41.49 -4.08
C ASN A 218 -13.93 -41.78 -3.80
N THR A 219 -13.05 -41.67 -4.79
CA THR A 219 -11.62 -41.85 -4.56
C THR A 219 -11.06 -40.69 -3.77
N LYS A 220 -10.22 -41.03 -2.79
CA LYS A 220 -9.58 -40.07 -1.89
C LYS A 220 -8.48 -39.34 -2.65
N ARG A 221 -8.60 -38.01 -2.78
CA ARG A 221 -7.69 -37.13 -3.53
C ARG A 221 -6.66 -36.53 -2.57
N ASN A 222 -5.38 -36.50 -2.93
CA ASN A 222 -4.37 -35.87 -2.09
C ASN A 222 -4.32 -34.36 -2.37
N ALA A 223 -4.57 -33.53 -1.35
CA ALA A 223 -4.55 -32.07 -1.52
C ALA A 223 -3.16 -31.53 -1.92
N PHE A 224 -2.09 -32.27 -1.59
CA PHE A 224 -0.69 -31.88 -1.81
C PHE A 224 -0.11 -32.34 -3.15
N SER A 225 -0.90 -33.04 -3.97
CA SER A 225 -0.60 -33.28 -5.39
C SER A 225 -1.35 -32.28 -6.26
N THR A 226 -0.86 -32.05 -7.48
CA THR A 226 -1.60 -31.29 -8.48
C THR A 226 -2.96 -31.94 -8.73
N LEU A 227 -4.01 -31.14 -8.57
CA LEU A 227 -5.38 -31.49 -8.89
C LEU A 227 -5.78 -30.70 -10.14
N GLU A 228 -6.12 -31.42 -11.20
CA GLU A 228 -6.57 -30.83 -12.46
C GLU A 228 -7.98 -30.26 -12.27
N ALA A 229 -8.22 -29.05 -12.78
CA ALA A 229 -9.46 -28.35 -12.53
C ALA A 229 -10.64 -29.04 -13.23
N GLU A 230 -10.41 -29.61 -14.41
CA GLU A 230 -11.39 -30.40 -15.17
C GLU A 230 -11.75 -31.74 -14.52
N ASP A 231 -10.98 -32.19 -13.52
CA ASP A 231 -11.28 -33.39 -12.73
C ASP A 231 -12.16 -33.08 -11.50
N PHE A 232 -13.02 -32.07 -11.58
CA PHE A 232 -14.04 -31.81 -10.56
C PHE A 232 -14.99 -33.01 -10.42
N SER A 233 -15.51 -33.29 -9.22
CA SER A 233 -16.48 -34.35 -8.91
C SER A 233 -17.95 -33.95 -9.13
N ASP A 234 -18.28 -32.66 -9.06
CA ASP A 234 -19.59 -32.07 -9.37
C ASP A 234 -19.43 -30.57 -9.65
N LEU A 235 -20.45 -29.89 -10.17
CA LEU A 235 -20.43 -28.44 -10.39
C LEU A 235 -21.83 -27.82 -10.27
N GLY A 236 -21.92 -26.57 -9.83
CA GLY A 236 -23.16 -25.79 -9.78
C GLY A 236 -23.07 -24.60 -10.73
N SER A 237 -23.14 -24.89 -12.01
CA SER A 237 -23.02 -23.94 -13.12
C SER A 237 -23.68 -24.55 -14.35
N SER A 238 -24.22 -23.69 -15.22
CA SER A 238 -24.69 -24.08 -16.56
C SER A 238 -23.75 -23.62 -17.69
N THR A 239 -22.67 -22.94 -17.32
CA THR A 239 -21.77 -22.19 -18.20
C THR A 239 -20.35 -22.74 -18.19
N ILE A 240 -19.91 -23.37 -17.09
CA ILE A 240 -18.56 -23.97 -17.00
C ILE A 240 -18.39 -25.09 -18.03
N GLU A 241 -17.34 -24.97 -18.85
CA GLU A 241 -16.92 -26.00 -19.81
C GLU A 241 -15.48 -26.43 -19.55
N ILE A 242 -15.14 -27.66 -19.96
CA ILE A 242 -13.74 -28.09 -20.06
C ILE A 242 -13.14 -27.46 -21.32
N ILE A 243 -12.06 -26.70 -21.15
CA ILE A 243 -11.38 -25.96 -22.22
C ILE A 243 -9.95 -26.49 -22.40
N GLY A 244 -9.35 -26.22 -23.56
CA GLY A 244 -7.91 -26.46 -23.77
C GLY A 244 -7.08 -25.33 -23.16
N THR A 245 -5.94 -25.67 -22.57
CA THR A 245 -4.98 -24.66 -22.05
C THR A 245 -3.87 -24.41 -23.06
N GLY A 246 -3.27 -23.21 -23.04
CA GLY A 246 -2.32 -22.74 -24.08
C GLY A 246 -1.08 -23.63 -24.29
N GLY A 247 -0.79 -24.55 -23.37
CA GLY A 247 0.29 -25.54 -23.45
C GLY A 247 -0.09 -26.93 -23.98
N GLY A 248 -1.35 -27.15 -24.40
CA GLY A 248 -1.85 -28.46 -24.84
C GLY A 248 -2.46 -29.33 -23.73
N GLY A 249 -2.71 -28.75 -22.54
CA GLY A 249 -3.45 -29.36 -21.45
C GLY A 249 -4.96 -29.08 -21.52
N SER A 250 -5.69 -29.45 -20.47
CA SER A 250 -7.11 -29.14 -20.29
C SER A 250 -7.31 -28.38 -18.97
N GLY A 251 -8.40 -27.65 -18.88
CA GLY A 251 -8.79 -26.88 -17.70
C GLY A 251 -10.30 -26.61 -17.74
N ILE A 252 -10.79 -25.73 -16.88
CA ILE A 252 -12.17 -25.24 -16.89
C ILE A 252 -12.22 -23.74 -17.22
N GLY A 253 -13.23 -23.33 -17.96
CA GLY A 253 -13.45 -21.94 -18.36
C GLY A 253 -14.92 -21.63 -18.55
N TYR A 254 -15.23 -20.45 -19.08
CA TYR A 254 -16.60 -19.91 -19.15
C TYR A 254 -17.27 -19.82 -17.77
N ILE A 255 -16.44 -19.64 -16.75
CA ILE A 255 -16.86 -19.45 -15.37
C ILE A 255 -17.56 -18.09 -15.24
N GLU A 256 -18.72 -18.04 -14.59
CA GLU A 256 -19.42 -16.80 -14.27
C GLU A 256 -19.46 -16.54 -12.76
N ASN A 257 -19.89 -15.33 -12.39
CA ASN A 257 -20.08 -14.98 -10.99
C ASN A 257 -21.19 -15.84 -10.36
N GLY A 258 -20.86 -16.56 -9.29
CA GLY A 258 -21.75 -17.44 -8.55
C GLY A 258 -21.58 -18.92 -8.89
N ASP A 259 -20.85 -19.25 -9.97
CA ASP A 259 -20.55 -20.63 -10.33
C ASP A 259 -19.67 -21.30 -9.27
N TYR A 260 -19.76 -22.63 -9.15
CA TYR A 260 -18.82 -23.39 -8.34
C TYR A 260 -18.52 -24.78 -8.90
N VAL A 261 -17.34 -25.30 -8.57
CA VAL A 261 -16.93 -26.70 -8.80
C VAL A 261 -16.63 -27.40 -7.48
N VAL A 262 -16.89 -28.71 -7.44
CA VAL A 262 -16.78 -29.55 -6.24
C VAL A 262 -15.76 -30.64 -6.48
N TYR A 263 -14.85 -30.87 -5.54
CA TYR A 263 -13.95 -32.03 -5.52
C TYR A 263 -14.22 -32.84 -4.25
N ASN A 264 -14.69 -34.08 -4.41
CA ASN A 264 -15.05 -34.92 -3.28
C ASN A 264 -13.80 -35.56 -2.64
N ASN A 265 -13.85 -35.76 -1.33
CA ASN A 265 -12.84 -36.53 -0.57
C ASN A 265 -11.39 -36.03 -0.72
N VAL A 266 -11.16 -34.72 -0.68
CA VAL A 266 -9.81 -34.13 -0.69
C VAL A 266 -9.18 -34.28 0.70
N ASP A 267 -8.04 -34.96 0.78
CA ASP A 267 -7.26 -35.20 1.99
C ASP A 267 -6.20 -34.11 2.19
N PHE A 268 -6.47 -33.24 3.16
CA PHE A 268 -5.58 -32.17 3.60
C PHE A 268 -4.57 -32.64 4.65
N GLY A 269 -4.49 -33.94 4.94
CA GLY A 269 -3.52 -34.54 5.84
C GLY A 269 -3.50 -33.86 7.22
N ASN A 270 -2.30 -33.48 7.68
CA ASN A 270 -2.09 -32.87 8.99
C ASN A 270 -2.31 -31.34 9.01
N GLY A 271 -2.61 -30.71 7.88
CA GLY A 271 -2.81 -29.27 7.78
C GLY A 271 -2.32 -28.68 6.47
N ALA A 272 -3.25 -28.32 5.57
CA ALA A 272 -2.96 -27.40 4.48
C ALA A 272 -3.10 -25.96 4.96
N THR A 273 -2.19 -25.08 4.55
CA THR A 273 -2.12 -23.66 4.95
C THR A 273 -2.06 -22.69 3.78
N SER A 274 -1.81 -23.18 2.56
CA SER A 274 -1.86 -22.38 1.35
C SER A 274 -2.53 -23.13 0.21
N PHE A 275 -3.05 -22.35 -0.74
CA PHE A 275 -3.65 -22.80 -1.99
C PHE A 275 -2.98 -22.06 -3.14
N LYS A 276 -2.62 -22.78 -4.19
CA LYS A 276 -2.15 -22.19 -5.44
C LYS A 276 -2.90 -22.77 -6.62
N ALA A 277 -3.10 -21.98 -7.65
CA ALA A 277 -3.80 -22.36 -8.86
C ALA A 277 -3.16 -21.73 -10.10
N LEU A 278 -3.11 -22.49 -11.18
CA LEU A 278 -2.75 -22.00 -12.50
C LEU A 278 -4.03 -21.49 -13.18
N ALA A 279 -4.16 -20.17 -13.34
CA ALA A 279 -5.38 -19.55 -13.84
C ALA A 279 -5.08 -18.47 -14.88
N ALA A 280 -6.03 -18.22 -15.79
CA ALA A 280 -5.96 -17.16 -16.78
C ALA A 280 -7.21 -16.30 -16.71
N SER A 281 -7.05 -14.99 -16.71
CA SER A 281 -8.17 -14.05 -16.78
C SER A 281 -7.90 -13.03 -17.87
N GLY A 282 -8.75 -13.04 -18.90
CA GLY A 282 -8.78 -11.98 -19.91
C GLY A 282 -9.73 -10.83 -19.54
N ALA A 283 -10.25 -10.78 -18.31
CA ALA A 283 -11.09 -9.69 -17.84
C ALA A 283 -10.26 -8.45 -17.47
N ASP A 284 -10.87 -7.26 -17.49
CA ASP A 284 -10.19 -6.00 -17.14
C ASP A 284 -10.05 -5.77 -15.63
N THR A 285 -10.75 -6.57 -14.83
CA THR A 285 -10.74 -6.51 -13.37
C THR A 285 -10.44 -7.87 -12.78
N ALA A 286 -9.78 -7.88 -11.63
CA ALA A 286 -9.57 -9.09 -10.86
C ALA A 286 -10.89 -9.81 -10.55
N THR A 287 -10.84 -11.14 -10.52
CA THR A 287 -11.93 -11.98 -10.03
C THR A 287 -11.45 -12.84 -8.87
N ASN A 288 -12.38 -13.36 -8.08
CA ASN A 288 -12.06 -14.15 -6.90
C ASN A 288 -12.53 -15.60 -7.05
N ILE A 289 -11.72 -16.52 -6.55
CA ILE A 289 -12.06 -17.93 -6.34
C ILE A 289 -12.05 -18.16 -4.83
N GLN A 290 -13.23 -18.37 -4.24
CA GLN A 290 -13.36 -18.70 -2.83
C GLN A 290 -13.12 -20.20 -2.63
N ILE A 291 -12.19 -20.54 -1.74
CA ILE A 291 -11.86 -21.92 -1.36
C ILE A 291 -12.69 -22.26 -0.13
N ARG A 292 -13.64 -23.19 -0.27
CA ARG A 292 -14.59 -23.55 0.78
C ARG A 292 -14.62 -25.05 1.02
N THR A 293 -15.03 -25.46 2.22
CA THR A 293 -15.33 -26.87 2.51
C THR A 293 -16.78 -27.08 2.95
N GLY A 294 -17.30 -28.27 2.66
CA GLY A 294 -18.63 -28.71 3.07
C GLY A 294 -19.76 -28.32 2.11
N SER A 295 -19.86 -27.06 1.70
CA SER A 295 -20.83 -26.61 0.69
C SER A 295 -20.38 -25.29 -0.01
N PRO A 296 -21.06 -24.81 -1.07
CA PRO A 296 -20.75 -23.52 -1.70
C PRO A 296 -20.90 -22.32 -0.76
N SER A 297 -21.67 -22.45 0.32
CA SER A 297 -21.80 -21.45 1.41
C SER A 297 -21.15 -21.92 2.72
N GLY A 298 -20.37 -23.00 2.68
CA GLY A 298 -19.70 -23.60 3.83
C GLY A 298 -18.48 -22.82 4.31
N THR A 299 -17.67 -23.44 5.17
CA THR A 299 -16.51 -22.78 5.81
C THR A 299 -15.56 -22.23 4.75
N LEU A 300 -15.37 -20.90 4.77
CA LEU A 300 -14.39 -20.22 3.93
C LEU A 300 -12.98 -20.46 4.48
N LEU A 301 -12.17 -21.15 3.68
CA LEU A 301 -10.77 -21.39 3.99
C LEU A 301 -9.92 -20.20 3.53
N GLY A 302 -10.16 -19.67 2.34
CA GLY A 302 -9.50 -18.46 1.86
C GLY A 302 -10.08 -18.02 0.53
N THR A 303 -9.57 -16.93 -0.01
CA THR A 303 -9.98 -16.39 -1.31
C THR A 303 -8.73 -16.15 -2.15
N LEU A 304 -8.69 -16.78 -3.32
CA LEU A 304 -7.67 -16.55 -4.33
C LEU A 304 -8.14 -15.45 -5.27
N THR A 305 -7.42 -14.34 -5.33
CA THR A 305 -7.65 -13.30 -6.32
C THR A 305 -6.85 -13.60 -7.59
N VAL A 306 -7.53 -13.67 -8.72
CA VAL A 306 -6.96 -13.86 -10.05
C VAL A 306 -7.04 -12.53 -10.79
N GLU A 307 -5.89 -11.88 -10.89
CA GLU A 307 -5.70 -10.65 -11.65
C GLU A 307 -5.80 -10.90 -13.16
N PRO A 308 -6.09 -9.88 -13.98
CA PRO A 308 -5.97 -9.96 -15.43
C PRO A 308 -4.58 -10.47 -15.83
N THR A 309 -4.54 -11.62 -16.52
CA THR A 309 -3.27 -12.28 -16.88
C THR A 309 -2.78 -11.90 -18.27
N GLY A 310 -3.47 -10.98 -18.95
CA GLY A 310 -3.17 -10.55 -20.31
C GLY A 310 -3.93 -11.30 -21.39
N GLY A 311 -4.71 -12.32 -21.02
CA GLY A 311 -5.63 -13.02 -21.94
C GLY A 311 -6.15 -14.34 -21.38
N TRP A 312 -7.25 -14.84 -21.96
CA TRP A 312 -7.92 -16.08 -21.53
C TRP A 312 -7.08 -17.36 -21.69
N ASN A 313 -5.94 -17.29 -22.39
CA ASN A 313 -5.01 -18.40 -22.57
C ASN A 313 -3.63 -18.13 -21.94
N GLU A 314 -3.47 -16.98 -21.28
CA GLU A 314 -2.23 -16.61 -20.59
C GLU A 314 -2.33 -17.07 -19.15
N TYR A 315 -1.95 -18.33 -18.89
CA TYR A 315 -2.06 -18.92 -17.57
C TYR A 315 -0.91 -18.49 -16.67
N VAL A 316 -1.25 -17.96 -15.50
CA VAL A 316 -0.32 -17.49 -14.46
C VAL A 316 -0.63 -18.24 -13.17
N GLU A 317 0.42 -18.57 -12.40
CA GLU A 317 0.23 -19.15 -11.08
C GLU A 317 -0.17 -18.05 -10.09
N HIS A 318 -1.34 -18.22 -9.46
CA HIS A 318 -1.82 -17.38 -8.38
C HIS A 318 -1.81 -18.20 -7.09
N SER A 319 -1.54 -17.56 -5.95
CA SER A 319 -1.61 -18.23 -4.64
C SER A 319 -2.25 -17.36 -3.57
N CYS A 320 -2.82 -18.01 -2.57
CA CYS A 320 -3.34 -17.37 -1.37
C CYS A 320 -3.10 -18.24 -0.14
N ASN A 321 -3.01 -17.61 1.02
CA ASN A 321 -3.08 -18.32 2.29
C ASN A 321 -4.51 -18.78 2.56
N ILE A 322 -4.65 -19.90 3.26
CA ILE A 322 -5.94 -20.40 3.73
C ILE A 322 -5.90 -20.66 5.23
N ASN A 323 -7.04 -20.52 5.89
CA ASN A 323 -7.28 -21.06 7.23
C ASN A 323 -6.98 -22.55 7.22
N SER A 324 -6.22 -23.00 8.22
CA SER A 324 -5.73 -24.37 8.25
C SER A 324 -6.88 -25.38 8.20
N VAL A 325 -6.81 -26.29 7.24
CA VAL A 325 -7.76 -27.40 7.07
C VAL A 325 -7.02 -28.73 7.18
N LYS A 326 -7.61 -29.70 7.89
CA LYS A 326 -7.01 -31.01 8.19
C LYS A 326 -7.98 -32.13 7.84
N GLY A 327 -7.45 -33.33 7.61
CA GLY A 327 -8.25 -34.51 7.31
C GLY A 327 -8.93 -34.42 5.94
N VAL A 328 -9.99 -35.20 5.75
CA VAL A 328 -10.67 -35.35 4.45
C VAL A 328 -11.94 -34.51 4.42
N ALA A 329 -12.12 -33.69 3.39
CA ALA A 329 -13.33 -32.90 3.18
C ALA A 329 -13.67 -32.72 1.68
N ASN A 330 -14.93 -32.40 1.38
CA ASN A 330 -15.32 -31.95 0.04
C ASN A 330 -14.91 -30.48 -0.13
N LEU A 331 -14.15 -30.21 -1.19
CA LEU A 331 -13.65 -28.90 -1.56
C LEU A 331 -14.61 -28.26 -2.56
N TYR A 332 -14.94 -26.99 -2.34
CA TYR A 332 -15.71 -26.15 -3.24
C TYR A 332 -14.86 -24.96 -3.67
N LEU A 333 -14.74 -24.73 -4.97
CA LEU A 333 -14.20 -23.49 -5.52
C LEU A 333 -15.38 -22.68 -6.04
N VAL A 334 -15.64 -21.52 -5.45
CA VAL A 334 -16.79 -20.65 -5.79
C VAL A 334 -16.28 -19.38 -6.44
N PHE A 335 -16.73 -19.08 -7.64
CA PHE A 335 -16.18 -18.04 -8.49
C PHE A 335 -17.01 -16.75 -8.40
N SER A 336 -16.33 -15.61 -8.41
CA SER A 336 -16.97 -14.28 -8.33
C SER A 336 -16.97 -13.51 -9.65
N GLY A 337 -16.56 -14.17 -10.74
CA GLY A 337 -16.45 -13.59 -12.07
C GLY A 337 -15.52 -14.40 -12.97
N ALA A 338 -15.43 -14.00 -14.23
CA ALA A 338 -14.83 -14.80 -15.28
C ALA A 338 -13.33 -15.07 -15.10
N VAL A 339 -12.98 -16.36 -15.09
CA VAL A 339 -11.62 -16.88 -14.99
C VAL A 339 -11.56 -18.24 -15.70
N ASN A 340 -10.40 -18.59 -16.23
CA ASN A 340 -10.07 -19.95 -16.64
C ASN A 340 -9.13 -20.56 -15.60
N LEU A 341 -9.36 -21.79 -15.20
CA LEU A 341 -8.59 -22.49 -14.18
C LEU A 341 -8.08 -23.81 -14.77
N ASP A 342 -6.77 -24.00 -14.79
CA ASP A 342 -6.12 -25.21 -15.32
C ASP A 342 -5.97 -26.25 -14.19
N SER A 343 -5.27 -25.90 -13.13
CA SER A 343 -4.94 -26.83 -12.04
C SER A 343 -4.71 -26.10 -10.73
N PHE A 344 -4.72 -26.83 -9.61
CA PHE A 344 -4.42 -26.27 -8.30
C PHE A 344 -3.77 -27.28 -7.34
N THR A 345 -3.17 -26.79 -6.27
CA THR A 345 -2.51 -27.61 -5.25
C THR A 345 -2.52 -26.91 -3.90
N PHE A 346 -2.54 -27.69 -2.82
CA PHE A 346 -2.38 -27.19 -1.46
C PHE A 346 -0.97 -27.47 -0.95
N SER A 347 -0.51 -26.72 0.05
CA SER A 347 0.77 -27.00 0.71
C SER A 347 0.65 -26.89 2.23
N SER A 348 1.39 -27.75 2.93
CA SER A 348 1.56 -27.71 4.39
C SER A 348 2.84 -26.94 4.70
N GLY A 349 2.79 -25.96 5.60
CA GLY A 349 3.98 -25.20 5.98
C GLY A 349 5.13 -26.07 6.50
N GLY A 350 6.22 -26.15 5.72
CA GLY A 350 7.48 -26.80 6.10
C GLY A 350 8.51 -26.85 4.96
N SER A 351 9.69 -26.25 5.19
CA SER A 351 10.93 -26.18 4.37
C SER A 351 10.94 -25.26 3.13
N ASN A 352 11.67 -24.15 3.26
CA ASN A 352 12.09 -23.20 2.23
C ASN A 352 13.41 -23.66 1.56
N PRO A 353 13.66 -23.28 0.30
CA PRO A 353 14.55 -22.14 0.08
C PRO A 353 13.84 -20.95 -0.60
N THR A 354 13.77 -19.86 0.16
CA THR A 354 14.06 -18.43 -0.16
C THR A 354 13.53 -17.81 -1.49
N PRO A 355 13.12 -16.53 -1.45
CA PRO A 355 11.90 -16.02 -0.84
C PRO A 355 11.14 -15.10 -1.82
N THR A 356 9.81 -15.07 -1.75
CA THR A 356 9.07 -13.86 -2.11
C THR A 356 8.09 -13.61 -0.98
N PRO A 357 8.43 -12.76 0.00
CA PRO A 357 7.49 -12.33 1.02
C PRO A 357 6.47 -11.39 0.35
N THR A 358 5.21 -11.83 0.22
CA THR A 358 4.10 -11.65 1.18
C THR A 358 3.40 -10.29 1.05
N GLN A 359 2.08 -10.38 0.90
CA GLN A 359 1.09 -9.30 0.97
C GLN A 359 1.30 -8.28 2.09
N ARG A 360 0.82 -7.05 1.86
CA ARG A 360 -0.25 -6.48 2.72
C ARG A 360 -1.17 -5.61 1.87
N PRO A 361 -2.51 -5.76 1.99
CA PRO A 361 -3.19 -4.90 2.96
C PRO A 361 -4.42 -5.53 3.63
N THR A 362 -4.35 -5.74 4.94
CA THR A 362 -5.42 -5.34 5.85
C THR A 362 -4.73 -4.80 7.11
N GLN A 363 -5.14 -3.62 7.60
CA GLN A 363 -5.66 -3.49 8.97
C GLN A 363 -6.01 -2.04 9.34
N ASN A 364 -7.08 -1.98 10.12
CA ASN A 364 -7.91 -0.87 10.56
C ASN A 364 -7.24 -0.06 11.69
N PRO A 365 -7.39 1.27 11.77
CA PRO A 365 -6.73 2.21 12.71
C PRO A 365 -7.01 2.07 14.22
N ASP A 366 -7.59 0.96 14.67
CA ASP A 366 -7.89 0.68 16.07
C ASP A 366 -7.08 -0.48 16.67
N THR A 367 -6.12 -1.07 15.93
CA THR A 367 -5.29 -2.22 16.41
C THR A 367 -3.86 -1.86 16.82
N GLY A 368 -3.41 -0.62 16.60
CA GLY A 368 -2.04 -0.19 16.91
C GLY A 368 -1.01 -0.41 15.79
N GLU A 369 -1.43 -0.87 14.61
CA GLU A 369 -0.57 -1.05 13.44
C GLU A 369 -0.53 0.19 12.52
N LYS A 370 0.62 0.44 11.87
CA LYS A 370 0.81 1.58 10.95
C LYS A 370 0.19 1.30 9.58
N PHE A 371 -0.37 2.32 8.94
CA PHE A 371 -0.81 2.24 7.54
C PHE A 371 0.27 2.76 6.58
N LEU A 372 0.31 2.19 5.36
CA LEU A 372 0.99 2.74 4.20
C LEU A 372 -0.06 3.07 3.14
N GLY A 373 -0.37 4.35 3.05
CA GLY A 373 -1.40 4.90 2.19
C GLY A 373 -0.87 5.51 0.90
N GLN A 374 -1.80 5.83 0.02
CA GLN A 374 -1.54 6.47 -1.25
C GLN A 374 -2.71 7.36 -1.64
N ILE A 375 -2.43 8.38 -2.46
CA ILE A 375 -3.50 9.18 -3.04
C ILE A 375 -4.27 8.45 -4.13
N ILE A 376 -5.56 8.78 -4.26
CA ILE A 376 -6.36 8.52 -5.46
C ILE A 376 -6.60 9.86 -6.16
N ALA A 377 -6.16 9.95 -7.41
CA ALA A 377 -6.37 11.12 -8.27
C ALA A 377 -7.72 10.99 -9.03
N SER A 378 -7.71 11.08 -10.36
CA SER A 378 -8.91 10.99 -11.21
C SER A 378 -9.44 9.58 -11.44
N ASN A 379 -8.65 8.54 -11.15
CA ASN A 379 -9.01 7.13 -11.32
C ASN A 379 -8.27 6.27 -10.28
N ILE A 380 -8.80 5.08 -10.01
CA ILE A 380 -8.23 4.11 -9.08
C ILE A 380 -7.29 3.18 -9.87
N PRO A 381 -5.98 3.14 -9.56
CA PRO A 381 -5.08 2.15 -10.15
C PRO A 381 -5.55 0.73 -9.79
N SER A 382 -5.60 -0.20 -10.75
CA SER A 382 -6.07 -1.58 -10.51
C SER A 382 -5.24 -2.31 -9.45
N ASN A 383 -3.95 -1.99 -9.39
CA ASN A 383 -2.99 -2.53 -8.44
C ASN A 383 -2.91 -1.71 -7.13
N PHE A 384 -3.83 -0.77 -6.85
CA PHE A 384 -3.77 0.06 -5.64
C PHE A 384 -3.74 -0.79 -4.36
N ALA A 385 -4.69 -1.73 -4.23
CA ALA A 385 -4.78 -2.66 -3.10
C ALA A 385 -3.65 -3.71 -3.07
N GLN A 386 -2.72 -3.73 -4.02
CA GLN A 386 -1.53 -4.58 -3.93
C GLN A 386 -0.48 -3.96 -3.01
N TYR A 387 -0.43 -2.63 -2.92
CA TYR A 387 0.66 -1.91 -2.26
C TYR A 387 0.20 -1.06 -1.09
N TRP A 388 -1.06 -0.60 -1.11
CA TRP A 388 -1.53 0.47 -0.23
C TRP A 388 -2.75 0.02 0.58
N ASN A 389 -2.87 0.51 1.81
CA ASN A 389 -3.95 0.14 2.74
C ASN A 389 -4.67 1.34 3.37
N GLN A 390 -4.46 2.56 2.84
CA GLN A 390 -5.14 3.78 3.24
C GLN A 390 -5.33 4.67 2.00
N VAL A 391 -6.45 5.40 1.93
CA VAL A 391 -6.85 6.21 0.78
C VAL A 391 -6.99 7.68 1.17
N THR A 392 -6.30 8.54 0.44
CA THR A 392 -6.49 10.00 0.49
C THR A 392 -6.85 10.52 -0.92
N PRO A 393 -7.92 11.29 -1.13
CA PRO A 393 -8.15 11.90 -2.43
C PRO A 393 -7.17 13.04 -2.67
N GLU A 394 -6.49 13.06 -3.82
CA GLU A 394 -5.46 14.08 -4.12
C GLU A 394 -6.07 15.49 -4.20
N ASN A 395 -7.20 15.59 -4.90
CA ASN A 395 -7.87 16.87 -5.16
C ASN A 395 -9.38 16.85 -4.92
N SER A 396 -10.04 15.70 -5.04
CA SER A 396 -11.49 15.64 -5.16
C SER A 396 -12.26 15.98 -3.88
N THR A 397 -11.59 16.06 -2.72
CA THR A 397 -12.18 16.53 -1.45
C THR A 397 -11.81 17.97 -1.07
N LYS A 398 -11.08 18.70 -1.93
CA LYS A 398 -10.74 20.10 -1.70
C LYS A 398 -11.91 21.00 -2.09
N TRP A 399 -12.18 22.05 -1.30
CA TRP A 399 -13.36 22.88 -1.46
C TRP A 399 -13.49 23.48 -2.87
N GLY A 400 -12.43 24.08 -3.42
CA GLY A 400 -12.46 24.64 -4.78
C GLY A 400 -12.68 23.61 -5.90
N SER A 401 -12.33 22.34 -5.66
CA SER A 401 -12.56 21.24 -6.61
C SER A 401 -14.00 20.74 -6.56
N VAL A 402 -14.58 20.63 -5.37
CA VAL A 402 -15.98 20.22 -5.19
C VAL A 402 -16.92 21.35 -5.62
N GLU A 403 -16.61 22.58 -5.26
CA GLU A 403 -17.51 23.72 -5.43
C GLU A 403 -16.88 24.86 -6.26
N SER A 404 -16.40 24.49 -7.44
CA SER A 404 -15.83 25.46 -8.40
C SER A 404 -16.80 26.60 -8.77
N SER A 405 -18.11 26.36 -8.67
CA SER A 405 -19.17 27.35 -8.79
C SER A 405 -20.05 27.29 -7.54
N ARG A 406 -20.31 28.45 -6.92
CA ARG A 406 -21.12 28.57 -5.70
C ARG A 406 -22.46 27.84 -5.85
N ASP A 407 -22.84 27.11 -4.81
CA ASP A 407 -24.04 26.28 -4.68
C ASP A 407 -24.10 25.10 -5.66
N ARG A 408 -22.98 24.75 -6.31
CA ARG A 408 -22.89 23.62 -7.25
C ARG A 408 -21.76 22.67 -6.87
N MET A 409 -22.10 21.79 -5.94
CA MET A 409 -21.19 20.76 -5.45
C MET A 409 -21.09 19.57 -6.42
N ASN A 410 -19.86 19.20 -6.81
CA ASN A 410 -19.54 18.00 -7.56
C ASN A 410 -18.68 17.04 -6.73
N TRP A 411 -19.32 16.00 -6.22
CA TRP A 411 -18.70 15.00 -5.35
C TRP A 411 -18.23 13.74 -6.08
N SER A 412 -18.46 13.63 -7.39
CA SER A 412 -18.31 12.37 -8.13
C SER A 412 -16.95 11.67 -7.94
N GLN A 413 -15.86 12.42 -7.98
CA GLN A 413 -14.51 11.86 -7.78
C GLN A 413 -14.18 11.59 -6.31
N ALA A 414 -14.75 12.34 -5.37
CA ALA A 414 -14.61 12.07 -3.94
C ALA A 414 -15.37 10.80 -3.57
N ASP A 415 -16.59 10.64 -4.09
CA ASP A 415 -17.42 9.44 -3.92
C ASP A 415 -16.70 8.20 -4.45
N MET A 416 -16.01 8.30 -5.59
CA MET A 416 -15.20 7.20 -6.13
C MET A 416 -14.11 6.75 -5.15
N ALA A 417 -13.28 7.68 -4.64
CA ALA A 417 -12.21 7.35 -3.72
C ALA A 417 -12.74 6.85 -2.36
N TYR A 418 -13.81 7.49 -1.85
CA TYR A 418 -14.46 7.14 -0.60
C TYR A 418 -15.07 5.73 -0.64
N ASN A 419 -15.87 5.44 -1.67
CA ASN A 419 -16.50 4.14 -1.82
C ASN A 419 -15.46 3.03 -2.04
N TYR A 420 -14.36 3.31 -2.73
CA TYR A 420 -13.26 2.37 -2.87
C TYR A 420 -12.61 2.07 -1.52
N ALA A 421 -12.33 3.09 -0.71
CA ALA A 421 -11.77 2.90 0.62
C ALA A 421 -12.70 2.05 1.50
N LYS A 422 -13.99 2.41 1.57
CA LYS A 422 -14.98 1.69 2.39
C LYS A 422 -15.21 0.25 1.92
N SER A 423 -15.30 0.02 0.61
CA SER A 423 -15.49 -1.34 0.06
C SER A 423 -14.30 -2.27 0.29
N ASN A 424 -13.08 -1.72 0.42
CA ASN A 424 -11.87 -2.49 0.73
C ASN A 424 -11.50 -2.49 2.22
N GLY A 425 -12.31 -1.86 3.07
CA GLY A 425 -12.02 -1.71 4.50
C GLY A 425 -10.76 -0.88 4.79
N PHE A 426 -10.39 0.01 3.87
CA PHE A 426 -9.26 0.93 4.04
C PHE A 426 -9.70 2.18 4.79
N PRO A 427 -8.84 2.74 5.66
CA PRO A 427 -9.09 4.03 6.27
C PRO A 427 -9.11 5.11 5.19
N PHE A 428 -10.10 5.98 5.26
CA PHE A 428 -10.23 7.13 4.39
C PHE A 428 -9.79 8.39 5.13
N LYS A 429 -8.94 9.19 4.49
CA LYS A 429 -8.57 10.53 4.97
C LYS A 429 -9.23 11.59 4.09
N PHE A 430 -10.15 12.37 4.68
CA PHE A 430 -10.72 13.53 4.03
C PHE A 430 -9.67 14.66 4.01
N HIS A 431 -9.24 15.06 2.82
CA HIS A 431 -8.23 16.10 2.61
C HIS A 431 -8.77 17.16 1.63
N THR A 432 -9.20 18.33 2.07
CA THR A 432 -9.14 18.95 3.42
C THR A 432 -10.30 19.93 3.58
N LEU A 433 -10.67 20.30 4.82
CA LEU A 433 -11.78 21.22 5.07
C LEU A 433 -11.42 22.70 4.85
N VAL A 434 -10.28 23.16 5.37
CA VAL A 434 -9.87 24.57 5.34
C VAL A 434 -8.45 24.70 4.78
N TRP A 435 -8.32 25.34 3.62
CA TRP A 435 -7.03 25.57 2.96
C TRP A 435 -7.09 26.72 1.97
N GLY A 436 -6.05 27.55 1.91
CA GLY A 436 -6.00 28.72 1.03
C GLY A 436 -5.57 28.44 -0.41
N SER A 437 -4.77 27.41 -0.69
CA SER A 437 -4.22 27.23 -2.05
C SER A 437 -5.25 26.70 -3.06
N GLN A 438 -6.33 26.05 -2.61
CA GLN A 438 -7.41 25.55 -3.46
C GLN A 438 -8.80 25.83 -2.85
N GLU A 439 -8.97 27.03 -2.29
CA GLU A 439 -10.30 27.56 -1.96
C GLU A 439 -11.09 27.93 -3.24
N PRO A 440 -12.44 27.94 -3.21
CA PRO A 440 -13.22 28.34 -4.37
C PRO A 440 -12.94 29.80 -4.76
N GLY A 441 -12.68 30.07 -6.04
CA GLY A 441 -12.29 31.40 -6.50
C GLY A 441 -13.30 32.52 -6.21
N TRP A 442 -14.57 32.17 -5.94
CA TRP A 442 -15.64 33.11 -5.62
C TRP A 442 -15.67 33.54 -4.14
N ILE A 443 -15.04 32.81 -3.22
CA ILE A 443 -15.17 33.05 -1.75
C ILE A 443 -14.58 34.40 -1.32
N SER A 444 -13.50 34.83 -1.98
CA SER A 444 -12.78 36.07 -1.65
C SER A 444 -13.59 37.34 -1.94
N GLY A 445 -14.59 37.27 -2.82
CA GLY A 445 -15.45 38.39 -3.21
C GLY A 445 -16.64 38.62 -2.26
N LEU A 446 -16.85 37.76 -1.27
CA LEU A 446 -17.99 37.82 -0.36
C LEU A 446 -17.71 38.68 0.88
N SER A 447 -18.78 39.14 1.54
CA SER A 447 -18.65 39.79 2.85
C SER A 447 -18.17 38.79 3.92
N PRO A 448 -17.54 39.23 5.03
CA PRO A 448 -17.10 38.32 6.08
C PRO A 448 -18.23 37.45 6.67
N SER A 449 -19.46 37.98 6.78
CA SER A 449 -20.61 37.20 7.23
C SER A 449 -21.00 36.10 6.24
N GLU A 450 -20.95 36.38 4.94
CA GLU A 450 -21.22 35.40 3.90
C GLU A 450 -20.09 34.37 3.84
N GLN A 451 -18.83 34.78 3.86
CA GLN A 451 -17.70 33.86 3.92
C GLN A 451 -17.83 32.84 5.05
N LYS A 452 -18.17 33.30 6.26
CA LYS A 452 -18.40 32.40 7.40
C LYS A 452 -19.58 31.45 7.18
N ALA A 453 -20.68 31.93 6.58
CA ALA A 453 -21.84 31.10 6.27
C ALA A 453 -21.50 30.00 5.26
N GLU A 454 -20.75 30.34 4.20
CA GLU A 454 -20.32 29.40 3.17
C GLU A 454 -19.34 28.36 3.71
N VAL A 455 -18.43 28.75 4.62
CA VAL A 455 -17.56 27.78 5.30
C VAL A 455 -18.37 26.78 6.11
N LEU A 456 -19.41 27.24 6.82
CA LEU A 456 -20.29 26.34 7.59
C LEU A 456 -21.08 25.41 6.66
N GLU A 457 -21.65 25.93 5.57
CA GLU A 457 -22.36 25.14 4.57
C GLU A 457 -21.45 24.08 3.93
N TRP A 458 -20.23 24.46 3.56
CA TRP A 458 -19.21 23.54 3.06
C TRP A 458 -18.92 22.40 4.04
N MET A 459 -18.68 22.74 5.31
CA MET A 459 -18.40 21.75 6.35
C MET A 459 -19.61 20.84 6.61
N ASP A 460 -20.83 21.37 6.58
CA ASP A 460 -22.07 20.59 6.70
C ASP A 460 -22.27 19.64 5.51
N ALA A 461 -22.01 20.11 4.29
CA ALA A 461 -22.11 19.31 3.06
C ALA A 461 -21.06 18.19 3.04
N ALA A 462 -19.83 18.47 3.42
CA ALA A 462 -18.76 17.48 3.54
C ALA A 462 -19.09 16.43 4.61
N ALA A 463 -19.53 16.85 5.79
CA ALA A 463 -19.86 15.95 6.90
C ALA A 463 -21.09 15.08 6.61
N THR A 464 -22.07 15.61 5.87
CA THR A 464 -23.25 14.83 5.46
C THR A 464 -22.87 13.60 4.65
N LYS A 465 -21.78 13.67 3.87
CA LYS A 465 -21.31 12.56 3.01
C LYS A 465 -20.18 11.74 3.62
N TYR A 466 -19.29 12.38 4.36
CA TYR A 466 -18.02 11.79 4.79
C TYR A 466 -17.76 11.99 6.29
N GLY A 467 -18.79 12.26 7.09
CA GLY A 467 -18.68 12.50 8.54
C GLY A 467 -18.05 11.35 9.32
N ASP A 468 -18.14 10.12 8.79
CA ASP A 468 -17.55 8.88 9.28
C ASP A 468 -16.18 8.55 8.65
N SER A 469 -15.51 9.53 8.03
CA SER A 469 -14.11 9.39 7.62
C SER A 469 -13.22 9.10 8.84
N GLU A 470 -12.29 8.15 8.72
CA GLU A 470 -11.39 7.78 9.82
C GLU A 470 -10.44 8.93 10.19
N TYR A 471 -10.04 9.73 9.20
CA TYR A 471 -9.17 10.90 9.36
C TYR A 471 -9.70 12.10 8.60
N VAL A 472 -9.49 13.29 9.14
CA VAL A 472 -9.86 14.56 8.50
C VAL A 472 -8.73 15.57 8.68
N ASP A 473 -8.11 16.00 7.59
CA ASP A 473 -7.23 17.17 7.61
C ASP A 473 -8.14 18.40 7.71
N VAL A 474 -8.28 18.95 8.93
CA VAL A 474 -9.22 20.06 9.20
C VAL A 474 -8.66 21.37 8.65
N VAL A 475 -7.41 21.68 8.99
CA VAL A 475 -6.70 22.85 8.48
C VAL A 475 -5.42 22.38 7.84
N ASN A 476 -5.28 22.66 6.54
CA ASN A 476 -4.05 22.42 5.79
C ASN A 476 -3.24 23.71 5.68
N GLU A 477 -1.94 23.61 5.91
CA GLU A 477 -0.93 24.66 5.72
C GLU A 477 -1.19 25.97 6.49
N PRO A 478 -1.48 25.93 7.81
CA PRO A 478 -1.76 27.14 8.58
C PRO A 478 -0.61 28.15 8.61
N LEU A 479 0.64 27.71 8.48
CA LEU A 479 1.82 28.58 8.44
C LEU A 479 2.03 29.18 7.03
N HIS A 480 1.74 28.40 5.98
CA HIS A 480 2.16 28.73 4.62
C HIS A 480 1.05 29.16 3.66
N ALA A 481 -0.18 28.65 3.78
CA ALA A 481 -1.28 28.89 2.84
C ALA A 481 -2.61 29.20 3.54
N LYS A 482 -2.63 30.36 4.21
CA LYS A 482 -3.83 30.85 4.93
C LYS A 482 -4.95 31.21 3.94
N PRO A 483 -6.20 30.79 4.18
CA PRO A 483 -7.33 31.10 3.30
C PRO A 483 -7.72 32.59 3.34
N SER A 484 -8.30 33.09 2.25
CA SER A 484 -8.73 34.50 2.17
C SER A 484 -9.84 34.84 3.17
N TYR A 485 -10.65 33.84 3.54
CA TYR A 485 -11.73 33.95 4.52
C TYR A 485 -11.28 33.79 5.97
N ARG A 486 -9.97 33.66 6.28
CA ARG A 486 -9.47 33.43 7.67
C ARG A 486 -10.01 34.45 8.68
N ASN A 487 -10.18 35.71 8.27
CA ASN A 487 -10.67 36.77 9.15
C ASN A 487 -12.16 36.63 9.47
N ALA A 488 -12.96 36.08 8.55
CA ALA A 488 -14.38 35.81 8.77
C ALA A 488 -14.61 34.72 9.83
N ILE A 489 -13.67 33.78 9.93
CA ILE A 489 -13.77 32.62 10.81
C ILE A 489 -12.93 32.75 12.09
N GLY A 490 -12.53 33.97 12.47
CA GLY A 490 -11.86 34.25 13.75
C GLY A 490 -10.62 35.14 13.61
N GLY A 491 -9.95 35.11 12.45
CA GLY A 491 -8.69 35.80 12.21
C GLY A 491 -7.58 35.35 13.16
N ASP A 492 -6.57 36.19 13.34
CA ASP A 492 -5.52 35.93 14.32
C ASP A 492 -6.09 35.94 15.76
N GLY A 493 -7.08 36.79 16.01
CA GLY A 493 -7.77 36.87 17.29
C GLY A 493 -6.82 37.08 18.47
N SER A 494 -7.15 36.51 19.63
CA SER A 494 -6.37 36.69 20.87
C SER A 494 -5.18 35.73 20.99
N THR A 495 -5.27 34.54 20.37
CA THR A 495 -4.20 33.53 20.43
C THR A 495 -3.19 33.63 19.29
N GLY A 496 -3.48 34.45 18.28
CA GLY A 496 -2.78 34.48 16.99
C GLY A 496 -3.31 33.43 15.99
N TRP A 497 -4.14 32.48 16.44
CA TRP A 497 -4.60 31.33 15.66
C TRP A 497 -6.10 31.03 15.83
N ASP A 498 -6.90 32.03 16.21
CA ASP A 498 -8.33 31.84 16.54
C ASP A 498 -9.13 31.28 15.35
N TRP A 499 -8.74 31.58 14.11
CA TRP A 499 -9.32 30.97 12.90
C TRP A 499 -9.07 29.46 12.78
N VAL A 500 -7.92 28.97 13.25
CA VAL A 500 -7.62 27.53 13.29
C VAL A 500 -8.46 26.87 14.38
N ILE A 501 -8.50 27.48 15.57
CA ILE A 501 -9.29 26.98 16.71
C ILE A 501 -10.77 26.86 16.31
N TRP A 502 -11.35 27.91 15.73
CA TRP A 502 -12.74 27.90 15.27
C TRP A 502 -12.99 26.79 14.24
N SER A 503 -12.07 26.59 13.29
CA SER A 503 -12.20 25.52 12.28
C SER A 503 -12.28 24.14 12.91
N PHE A 504 -11.45 23.86 13.93
CA PHE A 504 -11.51 22.60 14.67
C PHE A 504 -12.75 22.47 15.55
N GLU A 505 -13.22 23.55 16.19
CA GLU A 505 -14.48 23.53 16.95
C GLU A 505 -15.66 23.17 16.06
N GLU A 506 -15.72 23.73 14.85
CA GLU A 506 -16.78 23.42 13.88
C GLU A 506 -16.65 22.01 13.29
N ALA A 507 -15.42 21.53 13.06
CA ALA A 507 -15.18 20.16 12.59
C ALA A 507 -15.58 19.12 13.64
N ARG A 508 -15.27 19.36 14.93
CA ARG A 508 -15.61 18.44 16.03
C ARG A 508 -17.12 18.27 16.23
N LYS A 509 -17.94 19.25 15.82
CA LYS A 509 -19.41 19.14 15.82
C LYS A 509 -19.95 18.21 14.72
N ARG A 510 -19.16 17.94 13.69
CA ARG A 510 -19.61 17.39 12.40
C ARG A 510 -18.99 16.04 12.04
N PHE A 511 -17.73 15.81 12.42
CA PHE A 511 -16.99 14.60 12.08
C PHE A 511 -16.73 13.74 13.31
N SER A 512 -16.83 12.42 13.16
CA SER A 512 -16.56 11.46 14.24
C SER A 512 -15.15 10.89 14.23
N GLY A 513 -14.39 11.08 13.14
CA GLY A 513 -13.02 10.59 13.00
C GLY A 513 -11.95 11.41 13.71
N LYS A 514 -10.68 11.04 13.47
CA LYS A 514 -9.51 11.75 14.00
C LYS A 514 -9.30 13.05 13.25
N LEU A 515 -9.33 14.16 13.96
CA LEU A 515 -9.10 15.50 13.41
C LEU A 515 -7.61 15.84 13.43
N LEU A 516 -7.06 16.09 12.25
CA LEU A 516 -5.65 16.34 12.02
C LEU A 516 -5.43 17.79 11.57
N ILE A 517 -4.30 18.36 11.98
CA ILE A 517 -3.73 19.57 11.38
C ILE A 517 -2.59 19.12 10.45
N ASN A 518 -2.45 19.69 9.25
CA ASN A 518 -1.48 19.24 8.25
C ASN A 518 -0.60 20.39 7.73
N GLU A 519 0.71 20.17 7.57
CA GLU A 519 1.66 21.23 7.20
C GLU A 519 2.95 20.70 6.52
N TYR A 520 3.51 21.47 5.59
CA TYR A 520 4.84 21.25 5.01
C TYR A 520 5.90 22.15 5.63
N GLY A 521 7.17 21.93 5.30
CA GLY A 521 8.25 22.83 5.72
C GLY A 521 8.64 22.72 7.20
N ILE A 522 7.85 22.01 8.01
CA ILE A 522 8.10 21.86 9.45
C ILE A 522 9.23 20.86 9.71
N ILE A 523 9.30 19.74 8.99
CA ILE A 523 10.32 18.71 9.26
C ILE A 523 11.76 19.19 8.98
N ASN A 524 11.94 20.16 8.08
CA ASN A 524 13.23 20.72 7.71
C ASN A 524 13.58 22.04 8.43
N ASP A 525 12.63 22.67 9.12
CA ASP A 525 12.85 23.95 9.82
C ASP A 525 12.37 23.88 11.28
N GLY A 526 13.33 24.00 12.21
CA GLY A 526 13.06 23.99 13.64
C GLY A 526 12.21 25.16 14.13
N ASN A 527 12.25 26.32 13.48
CA ASN A 527 11.41 27.46 13.83
C ASN A 527 9.96 27.22 13.40
N ALA A 528 9.75 26.72 12.18
CA ALA A 528 8.43 26.32 11.71
C ALA A 528 7.84 25.20 12.58
N THR A 529 8.65 24.19 12.96
CA THR A 529 8.25 23.14 13.92
C THR A 529 7.78 23.75 15.24
N ASN A 530 8.52 24.70 15.82
CA ASN A 530 8.16 25.31 17.09
C ASN A 530 6.85 26.11 17.00
N GLN A 531 6.63 26.86 15.91
CA GLN A 531 5.36 27.55 15.69
C GLN A 531 4.20 26.56 15.52
N TYR A 532 4.42 25.47 14.80
CA TYR A 532 3.42 24.43 14.62
C TYR A 532 3.04 23.76 15.95
N VAL A 533 4.03 23.46 16.80
CA VAL A 533 3.82 22.94 18.17
C VAL A 533 3.00 23.93 19.03
N GLN A 534 3.17 25.24 18.86
CA GLN A 534 2.34 26.23 19.56
C GLN A 534 0.87 26.12 19.15
N ILE A 535 0.58 26.00 17.86
CA ILE A 535 -0.79 25.81 17.35
C ILE A 535 -1.37 24.49 17.88
N ILE A 536 -0.60 23.41 17.81
CA ILE A 536 -1.01 22.08 18.29
C ILE A 536 -1.36 22.13 19.78
N ASN A 537 -0.58 22.80 20.62
CA ASN A 537 -0.88 22.92 22.04
C ASN A 537 -2.17 23.72 22.30
N LEU A 538 -2.43 24.80 21.55
CA LEU A 538 -3.70 25.53 21.65
C LEU A 538 -4.91 24.64 21.37
N LEU A 539 -4.82 23.79 20.35
CA LEU A 539 -5.89 22.84 20.00
C LEU A 539 -5.99 21.70 21.02
N LYS A 540 -4.85 21.16 21.47
CA LYS A 540 -4.78 20.05 22.43
C LYS A 540 -5.36 20.42 23.78
N GLU A 541 -5.06 21.61 24.29
CA GLU A 541 -5.62 22.15 25.54
C GLU A 541 -7.15 22.25 25.52
N ARG A 542 -7.75 22.34 24.32
CA ARG A 542 -9.20 22.41 24.10
C ARG A 542 -9.81 21.05 23.74
N GLY A 543 -9.01 19.98 23.67
CA GLY A 543 -9.48 18.66 23.23
C GLY A 543 -9.94 18.63 21.78
N LEU A 544 -9.36 19.47 20.92
CA LEU A 544 -9.84 19.69 19.56
C LEU A 544 -9.09 18.89 18.50
N VAL A 545 -7.83 18.50 18.74
CA VAL A 545 -6.97 17.81 17.75
C VAL A 545 -6.60 16.40 18.21
N ASP A 546 -6.58 15.45 17.29
CA ASP A 546 -6.28 14.03 17.56
C ASP A 546 -4.95 13.58 16.97
N GLY A 547 -4.34 14.35 16.06
CA GLY A 547 -3.07 13.99 15.46
C GLY A 547 -2.43 15.10 14.63
N ILE A 548 -1.18 14.85 14.23
CA ILE A 548 -0.30 15.79 13.55
C ILE A 548 0.02 15.25 12.16
N GLY A 549 -0.41 15.94 11.12
CA GLY A 549 -0.02 15.70 9.73
C GLY A 549 1.29 16.41 9.39
N ILE A 550 2.20 15.70 8.72
CA ILE A 550 3.46 16.23 8.18
C ILE A 550 3.60 15.82 6.69
N GLN A 551 3.66 16.81 5.79
CA GLN A 551 3.56 16.52 4.35
C GLN A 551 4.78 15.75 3.82
N CYS A 552 6.00 16.15 4.19
CA CYS A 552 7.25 15.49 3.78
C CYS A 552 7.51 15.46 2.26
N HIS A 553 7.15 16.52 1.53
CA HIS A 553 7.47 16.64 0.11
C HIS A 553 8.98 16.69 -0.18
N CYS A 554 9.36 16.27 -1.38
CA CYS A 554 10.73 16.12 -1.86
C CYS A 554 11.55 17.41 -1.74
N PHE A 555 10.93 18.58 -1.97
CA PHE A 555 11.59 19.89 -1.84
C PHE A 555 11.91 20.27 -0.38
N ASN A 556 11.36 19.56 0.61
CA ASN A 556 11.70 19.70 2.02
C ASN A 556 12.67 18.62 2.51
N ILE A 557 12.61 17.40 1.98
CA ILE A 557 13.29 16.24 2.59
C ILE A 557 14.43 15.64 1.79
N ASP A 558 14.50 15.85 0.46
CA ASP A 558 15.42 15.12 -0.42
C ASP A 558 16.90 15.29 -0.06
N THR A 559 17.26 16.46 0.47
CA THR A 559 18.63 16.83 0.86
C THR A 559 18.77 17.08 2.36
N LEU A 560 17.69 16.91 3.12
CA LEU A 560 17.65 17.17 4.55
C LEU A 560 18.35 16.05 5.31
N SER A 561 19.24 16.35 6.25
CA SER A 561 19.88 15.27 7.03
C SER A 561 18.87 14.54 7.93
N VAL A 562 19.08 13.23 8.11
CA VAL A 562 18.22 12.39 8.99
C VAL A 562 18.20 12.89 10.43
N ASN A 563 19.28 13.52 10.91
CA ASN A 563 19.36 14.09 12.25
C ASN A 563 18.40 15.27 12.42
N VAL A 564 18.25 16.12 11.40
CA VAL A 564 17.29 17.23 11.46
C VAL A 564 15.86 16.71 11.41
N MET A 565 15.60 15.68 10.59
CA MET A 565 14.29 14.99 10.58
C MET A 565 13.95 14.44 11.97
N LYS A 566 14.85 13.65 12.58
CA LYS A 566 14.68 13.09 13.93
C LYS A 566 14.45 14.18 14.97
N SER A 567 15.28 15.22 14.99
CA SER A 567 15.16 16.32 15.96
C SER A 567 13.81 17.05 15.87
N ASN A 568 13.28 17.26 14.67
CA ASN A 568 11.96 17.89 14.53
C ASN A 568 10.81 16.90 14.80
N LEU A 569 10.97 15.61 14.48
CA LEU A 569 10.04 14.56 14.92
C LEU A 569 9.97 14.47 16.45
N ASP A 570 11.09 14.59 17.17
CA ASP A 570 11.14 14.59 18.64
C ASP A 570 10.31 15.73 19.23
N LYS A 571 10.43 16.94 18.66
CA LYS A 571 9.64 18.11 19.11
C LYS A 571 8.14 17.90 18.88
N LEU A 572 7.76 17.31 17.76
CA LEU A 572 6.36 17.02 17.45
C LEU A 572 5.83 15.90 18.36
N ALA A 573 6.62 14.84 18.57
CA ALA A 573 6.26 13.71 19.43
C ALA A 573 6.13 14.11 20.91
N ALA A 574 6.91 15.09 21.37
CA ALA A 574 6.82 15.65 22.72
C ALA A 574 5.45 16.30 23.02
N THR A 575 4.63 16.57 22.00
CA THR A 575 3.24 17.01 22.21
C THR A 575 2.34 15.90 22.76
N GLY A 576 2.75 14.63 22.63
CA GLY A 576 1.99 13.44 23.01
C GLY A 576 0.96 12.97 21.99
N LEU A 577 0.84 13.65 20.84
CA LEU A 577 -0.11 13.27 19.78
C LEU A 577 0.54 12.35 18.74
N PRO A 578 -0.24 11.46 18.11
CA PRO A 578 0.24 10.65 17.00
C PRO A 578 0.58 11.52 15.77
N ILE A 579 1.62 11.12 15.06
CA ILE A 579 2.09 11.77 13.83
C ILE A 579 1.68 10.93 12.62
N TYR A 580 1.26 11.59 11.55
CA TYR A 580 0.90 10.98 10.26
C TYR A 580 1.70 11.66 9.17
N VAL A 581 2.57 10.91 8.49
CA VAL A 581 3.18 11.42 7.26
C VAL A 581 2.10 11.41 6.18
N SER A 582 1.81 12.56 5.62
CA SER A 582 0.56 12.79 4.88
C SER A 582 0.72 12.90 3.38
N GLU A 583 1.90 13.27 2.87
CA GLU A 583 2.11 13.60 1.45
C GLU A 583 3.55 13.27 0.98
N LEU A 584 4.11 12.14 1.44
CA LEU A 584 5.51 11.81 1.14
C LEU A 584 5.72 11.60 -0.36
N ASP A 585 6.64 12.37 -0.93
CA ASP A 585 7.18 12.16 -2.25
C ASP A 585 8.70 12.39 -2.25
N ILE A 586 9.41 11.64 -3.09
CA ILE A 586 10.87 11.68 -3.20
C ILE A 586 11.20 11.64 -4.69
N THR A 587 11.93 12.63 -5.19
CA THR A 587 12.31 12.71 -6.60
C THR A 587 13.71 12.13 -6.85
N GLY A 588 14.04 11.90 -8.11
CA GLY A 588 15.35 11.43 -8.55
C GLY A 588 15.28 10.42 -9.69
N ASP A 589 16.43 10.17 -10.33
CA ASP A 589 16.61 8.97 -11.13
C ASP A 589 16.53 7.71 -10.25
N ASP A 590 16.53 6.52 -10.87
CA ASP A 590 16.33 5.27 -10.14
C ASP A 590 17.30 5.05 -8.98
N ASN A 591 18.57 5.41 -9.16
CA ASN A 591 19.58 5.26 -8.11
C ASN A 591 19.39 6.31 -7.01
N THR A 592 19.20 7.57 -7.38
CA THR A 592 19.05 8.68 -6.43
C THR A 592 17.79 8.53 -5.60
N GLN A 593 16.67 8.20 -6.25
CA GLN A 593 15.39 7.97 -5.57
C GLN A 593 15.49 6.78 -4.63
N LEU A 594 16.08 5.66 -5.05
CA LEU A 594 16.30 4.48 -4.20
C LEU A 594 17.12 4.82 -2.94
N GLN A 595 18.23 5.54 -3.10
CA GLN A 595 19.08 5.90 -1.95
C GLN A 595 18.35 6.82 -0.98
N ARG A 596 17.55 7.77 -1.48
CA ARG A 596 16.72 8.64 -0.64
C ARG A 596 15.63 7.85 0.07
N TYR A 597 14.96 6.90 -0.58
CA TYR A 597 14.00 6.03 0.11
C TYR A 597 14.68 5.22 1.22
N LYS A 598 15.85 4.63 0.96
CA LYS A 598 16.67 3.92 1.97
C LYS A 598 17.05 4.80 3.16
N GLU A 599 17.35 6.07 2.92
CA GLU A 599 17.79 6.99 3.96
C GLU A 599 16.63 7.60 4.76
N LYS A 600 15.54 8.00 4.09
CA LYS A 600 14.48 8.83 4.68
C LYS A 600 13.28 8.02 5.15
N PHE A 601 12.88 7.00 4.41
CA PHE A 601 11.66 6.24 4.72
C PHE A 601 11.75 5.54 6.09
N PRO A 602 12.86 4.88 6.48
CA PRO A 602 12.98 4.25 7.80
C PRO A 602 12.85 5.24 8.96
N VAL A 603 13.42 6.44 8.81
CA VAL A 603 13.34 7.52 9.81
C VAL A 603 11.88 7.89 10.10
N LEU A 604 11.03 7.86 9.08
CA LEU A 604 9.60 8.15 9.22
C LEU A 604 8.82 6.91 9.68
N TRP A 605 9.06 5.77 9.05
CA TRP A 605 8.30 4.55 9.25
C TRP A 605 8.54 3.89 10.60
N GLU A 606 9.76 3.93 11.14
CA GLU A 606 10.09 3.28 12.41
C GLU A 606 9.81 4.18 13.61
N TYR A 607 9.72 5.49 13.40
CA TYR A 607 9.54 6.46 14.49
C TYR A 607 8.28 6.16 15.32
N PRO A 608 8.37 5.95 16.65
CA PRO A 608 7.26 5.40 17.44
C PRO A 608 5.96 6.22 17.41
N ALA A 609 6.07 7.55 17.36
CA ALA A 609 4.93 8.44 17.29
C ALA A 609 4.25 8.44 15.90
N VAL A 610 4.95 8.02 14.84
CA VAL A 610 4.36 7.94 13.49
C VAL A 610 3.45 6.73 13.39
N LYS A 611 2.18 6.96 13.05
CA LYS A 611 1.12 5.94 12.98
C LYS A 611 0.65 5.62 11.55
N GLY A 612 1.19 6.31 10.56
CA GLY A 612 0.94 5.99 9.16
C GLY A 612 1.72 6.91 8.23
N VAL A 613 1.97 6.42 7.02
CA VAL A 613 2.63 7.15 5.95
C VAL A 613 1.76 7.10 4.71
N THR A 614 1.42 8.26 4.15
CA THR A 614 0.72 8.40 2.87
C THR A 614 1.71 8.92 1.85
N LEU A 615 1.85 8.23 0.72
CA LEU A 615 2.63 8.71 -0.41
C LEU A 615 1.78 9.64 -1.30
N TRP A 616 2.40 10.62 -1.96
CA TRP A 616 1.71 11.63 -2.77
C TRP A 616 1.86 11.40 -4.28
N GLY A 617 1.35 10.26 -4.72
CA GLY A 617 1.36 9.80 -6.10
C GLY A 617 2.49 8.81 -6.35
N TRP A 618 2.27 7.92 -7.32
CA TRP A 618 3.25 6.87 -7.62
C TRP A 618 3.28 6.42 -9.09
N VAL A 619 2.34 6.87 -9.93
CA VAL A 619 2.26 6.47 -11.34
C VAL A 619 2.89 7.55 -12.22
N GLN A 620 3.81 7.15 -13.09
CA GLN A 620 4.48 8.08 -14.01
C GLN A 620 3.48 8.86 -14.86
N GLY A 621 3.68 10.19 -14.92
CA GLY A 621 2.79 11.10 -15.64
C GLY A 621 1.49 11.43 -14.91
N GLN A 622 1.26 10.86 -13.72
CA GLN A 622 0.11 11.17 -12.86
C GLN A 622 0.55 11.78 -11.52
N THR A 623 1.85 11.77 -11.19
CA THR A 623 2.36 12.46 -10.00
C THR A 623 2.39 13.97 -10.22
N TRP A 624 2.02 14.74 -9.19
CA TRP A 624 2.03 16.21 -9.24
C TRP A 624 3.42 16.82 -9.44
N LYS A 625 4.48 16.07 -9.09
CA LYS A 625 5.89 16.40 -9.33
C LYS A 625 6.54 15.37 -10.24
N ASP A 626 7.34 15.85 -11.18
CA ASP A 626 8.11 14.98 -12.06
C ASP A 626 9.09 14.10 -11.28
N ASN A 627 9.31 12.89 -11.80
CA ASN A 627 10.28 11.90 -11.29
C ASN A 627 10.04 11.41 -9.85
N THR A 628 8.87 11.66 -9.27
CA THR A 628 8.47 11.13 -7.94
C THR A 628 7.75 9.78 -8.01
N HIS A 629 7.27 9.39 -9.20
CA HIS A 629 6.62 8.11 -9.42
C HIS A 629 7.47 6.91 -8.97
N LEU A 630 6.80 5.83 -8.56
CA LEU A 630 7.37 4.55 -8.14
C LEU A 630 7.08 3.41 -9.13
N ILE A 631 6.10 3.62 -10.03
CA ILE A 631 5.86 2.78 -11.20
C ILE A 631 5.84 3.63 -12.47
N THR A 632 6.32 3.05 -13.57
CA THR A 632 6.20 3.66 -14.90
C THR A 632 4.75 3.68 -15.37
N SER A 633 4.46 4.40 -16.45
CA SER A 633 3.12 4.41 -17.06
C SER A 633 2.71 3.06 -17.63
N SER A 634 3.67 2.15 -17.85
CA SER A 634 3.44 0.76 -18.24
C SER A 634 3.28 -0.19 -17.05
N GLY A 635 3.27 0.32 -15.81
CA GLY A 635 3.16 -0.48 -14.59
C GLY A 635 4.47 -1.10 -14.09
N ALA A 636 5.62 -0.77 -14.69
CA ALA A 636 6.89 -1.35 -14.27
C ALA A 636 7.37 -0.71 -12.95
N GLU A 637 7.70 -1.53 -11.95
CA GLU A 637 8.20 -1.07 -10.66
C GLU A 637 9.62 -0.50 -10.76
N ARG A 638 9.81 0.71 -10.23
CA ARG A 638 11.14 1.32 -10.05
C ARG A 638 11.88 0.69 -8.86
N PRO A 639 13.21 0.79 -8.80
CA PRO A 639 14.00 0.20 -7.71
C PRO A 639 13.55 0.65 -6.31
N ALA A 640 13.12 1.91 -6.15
CA ALA A 640 12.60 2.41 -4.88
C ALA A 640 11.37 1.64 -4.39
N LEU A 641 10.42 1.29 -5.27
CA LEU A 641 9.24 0.50 -4.89
C LEU A 641 9.60 -0.94 -4.53
N LYS A 642 10.50 -1.56 -5.31
CA LYS A 642 10.98 -2.91 -5.04
C LYS A 642 11.63 -2.99 -3.67
N TRP A 643 12.50 -2.03 -3.38
CA TRP A 643 13.13 -1.91 -2.06
C TRP A 643 12.11 -1.63 -0.96
N LEU A 644 11.14 -0.73 -1.18
CA LEU A 644 10.12 -0.43 -0.18
C LEU A 644 9.31 -1.67 0.21
N LYS A 645 8.92 -2.49 -0.78
CA LYS A 645 8.23 -3.77 -0.56
C LYS A 645 9.09 -4.75 0.23
N GLU A 646 10.36 -4.89 -0.13
CA GLU A 646 11.31 -5.76 0.57
C GLU A 646 11.54 -5.29 2.01
N TYR A 647 11.77 -3.99 2.19
CA TYR A 647 11.99 -3.37 3.49
C TYR A 647 10.80 -3.62 4.43
N LEU A 648 9.57 -3.41 3.96
CA LEU A 648 8.35 -3.64 4.74
C LEU A 648 8.05 -5.14 4.96
N GLY A 649 8.39 -6.00 4.00
CA GLY A 649 8.24 -7.45 4.10
C GLY A 649 9.26 -8.13 5.02
N ASN A 650 10.39 -7.47 5.27
CA ASN A 650 11.43 -7.91 6.20
C ASN A 650 11.21 -7.39 7.63
N LEU A 651 10.15 -6.61 7.89
CA LEU A 651 9.76 -6.23 9.25
C LEU A 651 9.07 -7.42 9.94
N PRO A 652 9.48 -7.81 11.16
CA PRO A 652 8.78 -8.84 11.91
C PRO A 652 7.31 -8.44 12.16
N ASN A 653 6.37 -9.35 11.84
CA ASN A 653 4.92 -9.13 12.04
C ASN A 653 4.60 -8.71 13.50
N PRO A 654 3.74 -7.70 13.73
CA PRO A 654 3.16 -7.46 15.05
C PRO A 654 2.21 -8.62 15.39
N THR A 655 2.43 -9.27 16.52
CA THR A 655 1.50 -10.28 17.05
C THR A 655 0.34 -9.58 17.77
N PRO A 656 -0.92 -10.02 17.61
CA PRO A 656 -2.01 -9.53 18.45
C PRO A 656 -1.86 -10.13 19.85
N SER A 657 -1.47 -9.29 20.82
CA SER A 657 -1.33 -9.69 22.22
C SER A 657 -2.49 -9.15 23.05
N THR A 658 -3.31 -10.05 23.56
CA THR A 658 -4.13 -9.83 24.77
C THR A 658 -3.19 -9.71 25.97
N SER A 659 -3.26 -8.59 26.70
CA SER A 659 -2.62 -8.43 28.02
C SER A 659 -3.04 -9.57 28.97
N PRO A 660 -2.22 -10.07 29.92
CA PRO A 660 -1.13 -9.36 30.60
C PRO A 660 0.24 -10.09 30.70
N THR A 661 1.24 -9.27 31.02
CA THR A 661 2.57 -9.58 31.62
C THR A 661 3.71 -9.97 30.64
N PRO A 662 4.83 -9.20 30.59
CA PRO A 662 5.84 -9.28 29.53
C PRO A 662 7.14 -10.03 29.94
N THR A 663 8.00 -10.36 28.95
CA THR A 663 9.51 -10.27 28.87
C THR A 663 10.15 -11.40 27.99
N PRO A 664 11.21 -11.21 27.14
CA PRO A 664 11.63 -10.09 26.26
C PRO A 664 12.19 -10.50 24.85
N THR A 665 12.21 -9.57 23.89
CA THR A 665 13.32 -9.40 22.90
C THR A 665 13.62 -7.91 22.86
N ARG A 666 14.91 -7.54 23.00
CA ARG A 666 15.41 -6.31 23.64
C ARG A 666 14.86 -5.01 23.01
N THR A 667 13.94 -4.35 23.73
CA THR A 667 13.68 -2.90 23.71
C THR A 667 15.00 -2.12 23.78
N PRO A 668 15.08 -0.81 23.41
CA PRO A 668 16.11 0.04 24.00
C PRO A 668 16.03 -0.21 25.49
N ASP A 669 17.13 -0.70 26.06
CA ASP A 669 17.11 -1.02 27.47
C ASP A 669 16.99 0.29 28.23
N ASN A 670 15.74 0.60 28.58
CA ASN A 670 15.39 1.64 29.51
C ASN A 670 15.42 1.11 30.94
N THR A 671 15.89 -0.12 31.17
CA THR A 671 16.34 -0.50 32.50
C THR A 671 17.63 0.25 32.79
N GLN A 672 17.64 0.87 33.95
CA GLN A 672 18.80 1.50 34.51
C GLN A 672 19.87 0.42 34.70
N ARG A 673 20.98 0.52 33.97
CA ARG A 673 22.10 -0.43 34.00
C ARG A 673 23.08 0.00 35.08
N ASP A 674 23.55 -0.92 35.92
CA ASP A 674 24.59 -0.60 36.90
C ASP A 674 25.94 -0.46 36.19
N ALA A 675 26.56 0.72 36.23
CA ALA A 675 27.88 0.96 35.65
C ALA A 675 28.96 0.01 36.19
N TYR A 676 28.78 -0.52 37.40
CA TYR A 676 29.75 -1.35 38.11
C TYR A 676 29.55 -2.85 37.88
N SER A 677 28.54 -3.23 37.09
CA SER A 677 28.35 -4.59 36.58
C SER A 677 29.12 -4.81 35.27
N ILE A 678 29.29 -6.07 34.87
CA ILE A 678 29.79 -6.39 33.53
C ILE A 678 28.68 -6.05 32.52
N LEU A 679 29.00 -5.18 31.57
CA LEU A 679 28.15 -4.78 30.46
C LEU A 679 28.71 -5.40 29.19
N GLU A 680 28.00 -6.40 28.66
CA GLU A 680 28.36 -7.05 27.40
C GLU A 680 28.27 -6.03 26.24
N ALA A 681 29.21 -6.09 25.31
CA ALA A 681 29.33 -5.08 24.28
C ALA A 681 28.26 -5.21 23.20
N GLU A 682 27.86 -6.43 22.86
CA GLU A 682 26.72 -6.75 22.00
C GLU A 682 25.37 -6.38 22.65
N ASN A 683 25.39 -6.02 23.94
CA ASN A 683 24.25 -5.47 24.67
C ASN A 683 24.09 -3.93 24.52
N PHE A 684 24.64 -3.33 23.47
CA PHE A 684 24.43 -1.92 23.13
C PHE A 684 22.94 -1.57 22.88
N SER A 685 22.53 -0.36 23.22
CA SER A 685 21.18 0.17 23.02
C SER A 685 20.97 0.76 21.62
N ASP A 686 22.03 1.29 21.01
CA ASP A 686 22.06 1.84 19.65
C ASP A 686 23.52 1.88 19.15
N LEU A 687 23.76 2.15 17.87
CA LEU A 687 25.10 2.34 17.32
C LEU A 687 25.11 3.22 16.06
N ASN A 688 26.26 3.79 15.72
CA ASN A 688 26.50 4.49 14.46
C ASN A 688 27.69 3.86 13.75
N SER A 689 27.41 2.80 13.03
CA SER A 689 28.33 2.08 12.18
C SER A 689 27.52 1.24 11.19
N SER A 690 28.02 1.12 9.97
CA SER A 690 27.53 0.16 8.99
C SER A 690 28.40 -1.09 8.90
N THR A 691 29.48 -1.14 9.67
CA THR A 691 30.49 -2.20 9.63
C THR A 691 30.54 -3.02 10.90
N ILE A 692 30.11 -2.48 12.05
CA ILE A 692 30.09 -3.24 13.30
C ILE A 692 29.17 -4.46 13.18
N GLU A 693 29.73 -5.63 13.48
CA GLU A 693 29.01 -6.90 13.56
C GLU A 693 29.12 -7.50 14.96
N ILE A 694 28.12 -8.30 15.35
CA ILE A 694 28.24 -9.20 16.51
C ILE A 694 29.10 -10.38 16.07
N ILE A 695 30.21 -10.59 16.77
CA ILE A 695 31.18 -11.64 16.49
C ILE A 695 31.26 -12.62 17.65
N GLY A 696 31.66 -13.86 17.37
CA GLY A 696 31.98 -14.81 18.43
C GLY A 696 33.33 -14.47 19.07
N THR A 697 33.42 -14.55 20.39
CA THR A 697 34.70 -14.46 21.11
C THR A 697 35.26 -15.87 21.28
N GLY A 698 36.58 -16.06 21.12
CA GLY A 698 37.22 -17.38 21.08
C GLY A 698 37.00 -18.28 22.31
N ALA A 699 36.42 -17.75 23.40
CA ALA A 699 36.01 -18.47 24.60
C ALA A 699 34.56 -18.99 24.57
N GLY A 700 33.83 -18.81 23.47
CA GLY A 700 32.42 -19.20 23.32
C GLY A 700 31.40 -18.14 23.76
N GLY A 701 31.83 -16.88 23.88
CA GLY A 701 30.97 -15.71 24.11
C GLY A 701 30.66 -14.95 22.83
N GLU A 702 29.93 -13.85 22.94
CA GLU A 702 29.65 -12.90 21.85
C GLU A 702 30.32 -11.55 22.19
N GLY A 703 30.59 -10.74 21.17
CA GLY A 703 31.16 -9.41 21.32
C GLY A 703 30.90 -8.61 20.06
N ILE A 704 31.47 -7.40 19.96
CA ILE A 704 31.40 -6.58 18.75
C ILE A 704 32.76 -6.48 18.06
N GLY A 705 32.74 -6.56 16.73
CA GLY A 705 33.93 -6.47 15.89
C GLY A 705 33.65 -5.71 14.61
N TYR A 706 34.62 -5.71 13.69
CA TYR A 706 34.55 -4.94 12.42
C TYR A 706 34.36 -3.42 12.63
N ILE A 707 34.90 -2.92 13.75
CA ILE A 707 34.86 -1.52 14.16
C ILE A 707 35.81 -0.69 13.29
N GLU A 708 35.34 0.42 12.76
CA GLU A 708 36.13 1.41 12.03
C GLU A 708 36.33 2.72 12.82
N SER A 709 37.25 3.56 12.35
CA SER A 709 37.50 4.87 12.97
C SER A 709 36.30 5.80 12.77
N GLY A 710 35.75 6.32 13.87
CA GLY A 710 34.57 7.18 13.88
C GLY A 710 33.27 6.45 14.25
N ASP A 711 33.31 5.12 14.33
CA ASP A 711 32.17 4.33 14.82
C ASP A 711 31.92 4.60 16.30
N TYR A 712 30.67 4.43 16.73
CA TYR A 712 30.35 4.41 18.14
C TYR A 712 29.17 3.49 18.47
N VAL A 713 29.17 2.97 19.70
CA VAL A 713 28.04 2.23 20.29
C VAL A 713 27.50 2.98 21.51
N VAL A 714 26.19 2.86 21.74
CA VAL A 714 25.45 3.59 22.77
C VAL A 714 24.89 2.62 23.80
N TYR A 715 24.96 2.96 25.08
CA TYR A 715 24.32 2.23 26.18
C TYR A 715 23.46 3.22 26.96
N ASN A 716 22.14 3.07 26.88
CA ASN A 716 21.22 3.98 27.53
C ASN A 716 21.10 3.67 29.02
N ASN A 717 20.81 4.69 29.82
CA ASN A 717 20.46 4.59 31.24
C ASN A 717 21.51 3.91 32.13
N VAL A 718 22.81 4.15 31.92
CA VAL A 718 23.88 3.64 32.78
C VAL A 718 23.98 4.47 34.06
N ASP A 719 23.76 3.86 35.22
CA ASP A 719 23.80 4.47 36.54
C ASP A 719 25.17 4.39 37.19
N PHE A 720 25.75 5.56 37.42
CA PHE A 720 27.02 5.75 38.11
C PHE A 720 26.85 6.06 39.61
N GLY A 721 25.64 5.92 40.16
CA GLY A 721 25.34 6.18 41.56
C GLY A 721 25.66 7.62 41.98
N ARG A 722 25.64 7.88 43.30
CA ARG A 722 25.95 9.20 43.85
C ARG A 722 27.43 9.56 43.73
N ASP A 723 28.30 8.55 43.86
CA ASP A 723 29.73 8.76 44.06
C ASP A 723 30.51 8.78 42.75
N GLY A 724 30.06 8.05 41.73
CA GLY A 724 30.67 8.00 40.40
C GLY A 724 31.72 6.90 40.21
N ALA A 725 32.36 6.87 39.04
CA ALA A 725 33.36 5.87 38.68
C ALA A 725 34.80 6.38 38.84
N LEU A 726 35.70 5.49 39.27
CA LEU A 726 37.15 5.75 39.36
C LEU A 726 37.86 5.41 38.04
N SER A 727 37.55 4.25 37.47
CA SER A 727 38.20 3.76 36.26
C SER A 727 37.24 2.93 35.41
N PHE A 728 37.59 2.76 34.14
CA PHE A 728 36.91 1.94 33.16
C PHE A 728 37.81 0.76 32.80
N LYS A 729 37.21 -0.42 32.66
CA LYS A 729 37.88 -1.66 32.27
C LYS A 729 37.10 -2.32 31.14
N ALA A 730 37.80 -2.80 30.12
CA ALA A 730 37.20 -3.54 29.02
C ALA A 730 38.03 -4.76 28.64
N LEU A 731 37.35 -5.82 28.17
CA LEU A 731 37.97 -6.99 27.57
C LEU A 731 37.99 -6.80 26.05
N VAL A 732 39.17 -6.62 25.48
CA VAL A 732 39.35 -6.22 24.08
C VAL A 732 40.39 -7.10 23.37
N ALA A 733 40.27 -7.23 22.05
CA ALA A 733 41.28 -7.83 21.18
C ALA A 733 41.65 -6.87 20.03
N SER A 734 42.93 -6.74 19.73
CA SER A 734 43.40 -5.88 18.64
C SER A 734 44.74 -6.37 18.07
N ALA A 735 44.76 -6.66 16.77
CA ALA A 735 46.00 -6.91 16.03
C ALA A 735 46.54 -5.65 15.33
N ALA A 736 46.01 -4.46 15.65
CA ALA A 736 46.42 -3.22 15.01
C ALA A 736 47.88 -2.85 15.37
N GLU A 737 48.68 -2.45 14.37
CA GLU A 737 50.07 -2.01 14.55
C GLU A 737 50.18 -0.63 15.24
N THR A 738 49.07 0.09 15.34
CA THR A 738 48.97 1.41 15.98
C THR A 738 47.89 1.37 17.06
N THR A 739 48.14 2.06 18.18
CA THR A 739 47.18 2.16 19.28
C THR A 739 45.83 2.73 18.81
N THR A 740 44.77 1.96 19.01
CA THR A 740 43.37 2.40 18.82
C THR A 740 42.85 2.96 20.13
N ASN A 741 42.02 4.02 20.10
CA ASN A 741 41.38 4.53 21.32
C ASN A 741 39.88 4.22 21.34
N ILE A 742 39.38 3.90 22.53
CA ILE A 742 37.95 3.93 22.87
C ILE A 742 37.73 5.15 23.76
N GLN A 743 37.02 6.15 23.26
CA GLN A 743 36.62 7.32 24.03
C GLN A 743 35.30 7.01 24.75
N ILE A 744 35.30 7.16 26.07
CA ILE A 744 34.13 6.96 26.92
C ILE A 744 33.45 8.31 27.12
N ARG A 745 32.25 8.51 26.57
CA ARG A 745 31.53 9.80 26.57
C ARG A 745 30.14 9.68 27.17
N ALA A 746 29.68 10.73 27.84
CA ALA A 746 28.33 10.81 28.39
C ALA A 746 27.43 11.76 27.57
N GLY A 747 26.19 11.33 27.34
CA GLY A 747 25.09 12.09 26.76
C GLY A 747 25.09 12.18 25.23
N SER A 748 26.25 12.21 24.57
CA SER A 748 26.33 12.18 23.10
C SER A 748 27.73 11.73 22.63
N PRO A 749 27.93 11.37 21.34
CA PRO A 749 29.25 11.00 20.82
C PRO A 749 30.24 12.19 20.79
N THR A 750 29.75 13.41 20.99
CA THR A 750 30.57 14.63 21.16
C THR A 750 30.43 15.24 22.57
N GLY A 751 29.77 14.53 23.48
CA GLY A 751 29.48 14.97 24.85
C GLY A 751 30.70 14.91 25.76
N THR A 752 30.45 15.01 27.06
CA THR A 752 31.51 15.02 28.09
C THR A 752 32.37 13.78 27.98
N LEU A 753 33.67 13.95 27.69
CA LEU A 753 34.65 12.88 27.69
C LEU A 753 34.94 12.48 29.13
N LEU A 754 34.62 11.24 29.51
CA LEU A 754 34.84 10.72 30.85
C LEU A 754 36.25 10.14 31.01
N GLY A 755 36.72 9.44 29.99
CA GLY A 755 38.05 8.85 29.90
C GLY A 755 38.33 8.35 28.48
N THR A 756 39.57 7.95 28.23
CA THR A 756 39.98 7.35 26.96
C THR A 756 40.79 6.11 27.26
N LEU A 757 40.31 4.95 26.82
CA LEU A 757 41.08 3.71 26.86
C LEU A 757 41.95 3.64 25.60
N ALA A 758 43.26 3.75 25.79
CA ALA A 758 44.25 3.47 24.75
C ALA A 758 44.44 1.96 24.67
N VAL A 759 43.91 1.34 23.62
CA VAL A 759 43.95 -0.11 23.40
C VAL A 759 45.28 -0.49 22.76
N GLU A 760 46.13 -1.12 23.53
CA GLU A 760 47.38 -1.73 23.04
C GLU A 760 47.10 -3.01 22.27
N SER A 761 47.98 -3.36 21.33
CA SER A 761 47.84 -4.59 20.55
C SER A 761 47.87 -5.81 21.47
N THR A 762 46.93 -6.73 21.27
CA THR A 762 46.87 -8.01 21.97
C THR A 762 47.53 -9.15 21.20
N GLY A 763 48.09 -8.85 20.03
CA GLY A 763 48.79 -9.78 19.15
C GLY A 763 47.91 -10.43 18.07
N ASP A 764 46.61 -10.60 18.32
CA ASP A 764 45.66 -11.21 17.37
C ASP A 764 44.22 -10.72 17.62
N TRP A 765 43.36 -10.76 16.59
CA TRP A 765 41.95 -10.31 16.66
C TRP A 765 41.05 -11.19 17.54
N ASP A 766 41.50 -12.41 17.86
CA ASP A 766 40.80 -13.36 18.73
C ASP A 766 41.50 -13.53 20.10
N THR A 767 42.59 -12.80 20.35
CA THR A 767 43.28 -12.81 21.65
C THR A 767 42.78 -11.65 22.52
N TYR A 768 41.85 -11.95 23.42
CA TYR A 768 41.24 -10.95 24.31
C TYR A 768 42.06 -10.74 25.59
N MET A 769 42.30 -9.48 25.96
CA MET A 769 42.96 -9.09 27.21
C MET A 769 42.22 -7.92 27.88
N GLU A 770 42.17 -7.92 29.21
CA GLU A 770 41.63 -6.80 29.97
C GLU A 770 42.57 -5.59 29.87
N GLN A 771 42.01 -4.43 29.54
CA GLN A 771 42.72 -3.15 29.55
C GLN A 771 41.90 -2.10 30.29
N THR A 772 42.57 -1.12 30.91
CA THR A 772 41.95 -0.15 31.82
C THR A 772 42.38 1.29 31.56
N CYS A 773 41.51 2.25 31.83
CA CYS A 773 41.85 3.67 31.90
C CYS A 773 41.15 4.38 33.06
N ASP A 774 41.70 5.51 33.50
CA ASP A 774 41.08 6.33 34.55
C ASP A 774 39.86 7.10 34.01
N ILE A 775 38.86 7.30 34.87
CA ILE A 775 37.78 8.25 34.64
C ILE A 775 38.20 9.60 35.23
N THR A 776 38.50 10.53 34.33
CA THR A 776 39.11 11.83 34.66
C THR A 776 38.08 12.92 34.90
N ASN A 777 36.89 12.80 34.29
CA ASN A 777 35.76 13.68 34.54
C ASN A 777 34.68 12.92 35.32
N LYS A 778 34.37 13.41 36.53
CA LYS A 778 33.40 12.78 37.43
C LYS A 778 32.03 12.66 36.73
N VAL A 779 31.48 11.45 36.78
CA VAL A 779 30.16 11.10 36.27
C VAL A 779 29.35 10.51 37.42
N THR A 780 28.11 10.98 37.62
CA THR A 780 27.20 10.50 38.67
C THR A 780 25.79 10.41 38.13
N GLY A 781 24.97 9.60 38.80
CA GLY A 781 23.59 9.30 38.42
C GLY A 781 23.49 8.59 37.08
N VAL A 782 22.28 8.60 36.52
CA VAL A 782 21.96 7.91 35.27
C VAL A 782 22.40 8.75 34.06
N LYS A 783 23.14 8.13 33.13
CA LYS A 783 23.63 8.73 31.88
C LYS A 783 23.54 7.74 30.72
N ASP A 784 23.31 8.27 29.52
CA ASP A 784 23.57 7.50 28.30
C ASP A 784 25.06 7.56 27.98
N LEU A 785 25.65 6.38 27.77
CA LEU A 785 27.08 6.21 27.52
C LEU A 785 27.34 5.94 26.04
N TYR A 786 28.36 6.60 25.50
CA TYR A 786 28.84 6.43 24.13
C TYR A 786 30.30 5.96 24.18
N LEU A 787 30.57 4.79 23.57
CA LEU A 787 31.93 4.34 23.30
C LEU A 787 32.27 4.70 21.86
N VAL A 788 33.16 5.68 21.66
CA VAL A 788 33.55 6.19 20.34
C VAL A 788 34.94 5.67 19.98
N PHE A 789 35.04 4.96 18.86
CA PHE A 789 36.25 4.26 18.45
C PHE A 789 37.07 5.12 17.47
N THR A 790 38.39 5.18 17.65
CA THR A 790 39.29 5.89 16.73
C THR A 790 39.99 4.98 15.73
N GLY A 791 39.67 3.68 15.74
CA GLY A 791 40.28 2.67 14.89
C GLY A 791 39.79 1.27 15.23
N PRO A 792 40.35 0.24 14.59
CA PRO A 792 39.88 -1.13 14.74
C PRO A 792 40.23 -1.75 16.10
N VAL A 793 39.24 -2.43 16.69
CA VAL A 793 39.31 -3.19 17.95
C VAL A 793 38.10 -4.12 17.99
N ASN A 794 38.24 -5.30 18.59
CA ASN A 794 37.12 -6.14 19.00
C ASN A 794 36.87 -5.94 20.50
N LEU A 795 35.61 -5.82 20.91
CA LEU A 795 35.21 -5.57 22.29
C LEU A 795 34.20 -6.63 22.72
N ASP A 796 34.52 -7.36 23.80
CA ASP A 796 33.65 -8.39 24.39
C ASP A 796 32.72 -7.75 25.42
N TRP A 797 33.27 -7.22 26.51
CA TRP A 797 32.51 -6.53 27.54
C TRP A 797 33.30 -5.39 28.19
N PHE A 798 32.62 -4.56 28.95
CA PHE A 798 33.24 -3.53 29.79
C PHE A 798 32.53 -3.35 31.13
N THR A 799 33.21 -2.70 32.07
CA THR A 799 32.67 -2.34 33.38
C THR A 799 33.39 -1.09 33.91
N PHE A 800 32.77 -0.41 34.86
CA PHE A 800 33.43 0.63 35.64
C PHE A 800 33.79 0.10 37.01
N LEU A 801 34.92 0.55 37.55
CA LEU A 801 35.22 0.35 38.96
C LEU A 801 34.66 1.54 39.74
N PRO A 802 33.84 1.29 40.79
CA PRO A 802 33.36 2.36 41.63
C PRO A 802 34.54 3.06 42.26
N ILE A 803 34.37 4.35 42.53
CA ILE A 803 35.16 4.96 43.59
C ILE A 803 34.90 4.08 44.83
N PRO A 804 35.92 3.39 45.39
CA PRO A 804 35.69 2.42 46.45
C PRO A 804 34.81 3.06 47.51
N PRO A 805 33.79 2.37 48.05
CA PRO A 805 32.97 2.93 49.09
C PRO A 805 33.92 3.35 50.21
N ILE A 806 34.08 4.65 50.29
CA ILE A 806 34.30 5.34 51.53
C ILE A 806 33.21 4.77 52.42
N GLY A 807 33.50 3.76 53.25
CA GLY A 807 32.50 3.15 54.12
C GLY A 807 31.78 4.25 54.88
N ILE A 808 30.56 4.59 54.45
CA ILE A 808 29.82 5.71 54.99
C ILE A 808 29.21 5.23 56.29
N TYR A 809 29.86 5.60 57.39
CA TYR A 809 29.35 5.40 58.74
C TYR A 809 28.98 6.80 59.22
N PHE A 810 27.73 7.21 58.99
CA PHE A 810 27.26 8.53 59.41
C PHE A 810 27.56 8.74 60.90
N GLY A 811 28.28 9.82 61.20
CA GLY A 811 28.78 10.17 62.53
C GLY A 811 30.18 9.67 62.89
N ASP A 812 30.79 8.75 62.13
CA ASP A 812 32.15 8.23 62.36
C ASP A 812 33.16 9.00 61.50
N LEU A 813 33.93 9.88 62.11
CA LEU A 813 34.87 10.78 61.45
C LEU A 813 36.31 10.26 61.45
N ASN A 814 36.58 9.15 62.15
CA ASN A 814 37.93 8.60 62.33
C ASN A 814 38.11 7.21 61.68
N ASP A 815 37.05 6.66 61.07
CA ASP A 815 36.99 5.36 60.39
C ASP A 815 37.22 4.16 61.32
N ASP A 816 36.89 4.29 62.61
CA ASP A 816 36.97 3.21 63.60
C ASP A 816 35.70 2.37 63.70
N LYS A 817 34.66 2.74 62.93
CA LYS A 817 33.32 2.12 62.86
C LYS A 817 32.47 2.30 64.11
N ALA A 818 32.82 3.24 64.98
CA ALA A 818 32.02 3.68 66.11
C ALA A 818 31.70 5.17 65.99
N VAL A 819 30.54 5.58 66.52
CA VAL A 819 30.18 7.00 66.67
C VAL A 819 30.24 7.32 68.15
N ASP A 820 31.30 8.00 68.59
CA ASP A 820 31.54 8.29 69.99
C ASP A 820 32.08 9.71 70.26
N SER A 821 32.56 9.95 71.48
CA SER A 821 33.07 11.26 71.89
C SER A 821 34.28 11.77 71.08
N THR A 822 34.98 10.85 70.41
CA THR A 822 36.13 11.13 69.55
C THR A 822 35.68 11.85 68.28
N ASP A 823 34.57 11.43 67.67
CA ASP A 823 33.97 12.04 66.48
C ASP A 823 33.40 13.42 66.78
N VAL A 824 32.73 13.56 67.93
CA VAL A 824 32.25 14.86 68.44
C VAL A 824 33.42 15.85 68.60
N THR A 825 34.59 15.36 68.99
CA THR A 825 35.79 16.18 69.13
C THR A 825 36.39 16.54 67.78
N LEU A 826 36.40 15.61 66.82
CA LEU A 826 36.87 15.82 65.45
C LEU A 826 36.02 16.85 64.70
N ILE A 827 34.70 16.70 64.67
CA ILE A 827 33.81 17.67 63.99
C ILE A 827 33.89 19.05 64.64
N LYS A 828 33.99 19.12 65.98
CA LYS A 828 34.17 20.40 66.69
C LYS A 828 35.49 21.10 66.33
N ARG A 829 36.59 20.34 66.19
CA ARG A 829 37.89 20.89 65.80
C ARG A 829 37.88 21.31 64.32
N PHE A 830 37.18 20.58 63.47
CA PHE A 830 36.98 20.91 62.06
C PHE A 830 36.20 22.22 61.90
N LEU A 831 35.06 22.39 62.58
CA LEU A 831 34.26 23.62 62.57
C LEU A 831 35.04 24.84 63.10
N LEU A 832 35.98 24.61 64.03
CA LEU A 832 36.91 25.63 64.52
C LEU A 832 38.14 25.85 63.62
N LYS A 833 38.18 25.22 62.44
CA LYS A 833 39.27 25.24 61.46
C LYS A 833 40.63 24.84 62.03
N LYS A 834 40.63 23.95 63.04
CA LYS A 834 41.84 23.44 63.72
C LYS A 834 42.36 22.14 63.11
N VAL A 835 41.54 21.44 62.35
CA VAL A 835 41.89 20.21 61.60
C VAL A 835 41.16 20.23 60.26
N GLN A 836 41.71 19.53 59.27
CA GLN A 836 41.01 19.23 58.03
C GLN A 836 40.51 17.78 58.11
N LEU A 837 39.30 17.53 57.62
CA LEU A 837 38.75 16.19 57.50
C LEU A 837 39.09 15.61 56.12
N SER A 838 39.24 14.29 56.05
CA SER A 838 39.31 13.59 54.76
C SER A 838 37.98 13.70 54.03
N GLU A 839 37.96 13.47 52.73
CA GLU A 839 36.71 13.44 51.94
C GLU A 839 35.70 12.44 52.54
N LYS A 840 36.21 11.30 53.03
CA LYS A 840 35.45 10.32 53.82
C LYS A 840 34.81 10.90 55.07
N ALA A 841 35.62 11.56 55.90
CA ALA A 841 35.15 12.11 57.16
C ALA A 841 34.22 13.32 56.96
N LEU A 842 34.34 14.06 55.84
CA LEU A 842 33.38 15.11 55.48
C LEU A 842 32.01 14.52 55.12
N ILE A 843 31.98 13.43 54.37
CA ILE A 843 30.74 12.72 54.02
C ILE A 843 30.09 12.11 55.28
N ASN A 844 30.88 11.47 56.15
CA ASN A 844 30.36 10.91 57.39
C ASN A 844 29.90 11.99 58.38
N ALA A 845 30.42 13.21 58.27
CA ALA A 845 30.06 14.32 59.13
C ALA A 845 28.76 15.03 58.73
N ASP A 846 28.32 14.93 57.46
CA ASP A 846 27.03 15.47 56.97
C ASP A 846 25.90 14.46 57.27
N VAL A 847 25.46 14.44 58.53
CA VAL A 847 24.52 13.44 59.05
C VAL A 847 23.06 13.78 58.80
N ASN A 848 22.76 14.99 58.32
CA ASN A 848 21.41 15.39 57.86
C ASN A 848 21.31 15.51 56.33
N ILE A 849 22.38 15.19 55.59
CA ILE A 849 22.43 15.12 54.13
C ILE A 849 22.01 16.44 53.46
N ASP A 850 22.26 17.57 54.10
CA ASP A 850 21.95 18.89 53.53
C ASP A 850 23.08 19.43 52.64
N GLY A 851 24.20 18.69 52.56
CA GLY A 851 25.37 19.02 51.75
C GLY A 851 26.34 19.96 52.46
N SER A 852 26.12 20.31 53.73
CA SER A 852 26.95 21.22 54.52
C SER A 852 27.32 20.61 55.87
N VAL A 853 28.63 20.49 56.18
CA VAL A 853 29.08 20.07 57.52
C VAL A 853 29.11 21.29 58.46
N ASP A 854 28.12 21.41 59.34
CA ASP A 854 27.96 22.56 60.23
C ASP A 854 27.59 22.22 61.69
N SER A 855 27.12 23.22 62.46
CA SER A 855 26.75 23.04 63.86
C SER A 855 25.54 22.12 64.08
N THR A 856 24.73 21.93 63.05
CA THR A 856 23.56 21.05 63.01
C THR A 856 24.01 19.60 63.08
N ASP A 857 25.00 19.21 62.28
CA ASP A 857 25.61 17.88 62.32
C ASP A 857 26.27 17.57 63.65
N LEU A 858 27.06 18.51 64.17
CA LEU A 858 27.66 18.39 65.50
C LEU A 858 26.58 18.16 66.56
N THR A 859 25.41 18.79 66.41
CA THR A 859 24.29 18.61 67.34
C THR A 859 23.68 17.22 67.21
N LEU A 860 23.48 16.72 66.00
CA LEU A 860 22.93 15.40 65.73
C LEU A 860 23.87 14.29 66.19
N ILE A 861 25.16 14.34 65.84
CA ILE A 861 26.18 13.39 66.32
C ILE A 861 26.21 13.37 67.85
N LYS A 862 26.16 14.54 68.50
CA LYS A 862 26.10 14.62 69.96
C LYS A 862 24.81 14.01 70.53
N ARG A 863 23.66 14.19 69.86
CA ARG A 863 22.39 13.56 70.28
C ARG A 863 22.45 12.04 70.14
N TYR A 864 23.07 11.52 69.09
CA TYR A 864 23.27 10.10 68.87
C TYR A 864 24.18 9.48 69.94
N VAL A 865 25.34 10.08 70.22
CA VAL A 865 26.25 9.62 71.30
C VAL A 865 25.58 9.65 72.68
N LEU A 866 24.66 10.60 72.90
CA LEU A 866 23.86 10.69 74.12
C LEU A 866 22.62 9.80 74.12
N ARG A 867 22.40 8.99 73.08
CA ARG A 867 21.22 8.12 72.88
C ARG A 867 19.89 8.88 73.01
N LYS A 868 19.85 10.12 72.51
CA LYS A 868 18.64 10.93 72.37
C LYS A 868 17.93 10.69 71.03
N ILE A 869 18.65 10.10 70.09
CA ILE A 869 18.19 9.58 68.81
C ILE A 869 18.90 8.24 68.61
N ASP A 870 18.22 7.26 68.03
CA ASP A 870 18.74 5.91 67.83
C ASP A 870 19.34 5.71 66.43
N SER A 871 19.09 6.65 65.53
CA SER A 871 19.65 6.72 64.18
C SER A 871 19.67 8.17 63.67
N PHE A 872 20.32 8.39 62.53
CA PHE A 872 20.27 9.66 61.78
C PHE A 872 19.19 9.67 60.69
N GLU A 873 18.54 8.53 60.42
CA GLU A 873 17.61 8.34 59.30
C GLU A 873 16.41 9.30 59.32
N ASP A 874 15.95 9.70 60.50
CA ASP A 874 14.85 10.66 60.66
C ASP A 874 15.21 12.10 60.21
N PHE A 875 16.47 12.34 59.88
CA PHE A 875 17.03 13.65 59.50
C PHE A 875 17.63 13.66 58.09
N HIS A 876 17.52 12.54 57.35
CA HIS A 876 17.96 12.39 55.96
C HIS A 876 16.97 12.99 54.94
#